data_AF-A0A091H0C2-F1
#
_entry.id   AF-A0A091H0C2-F1
#
_cell.length_a   1.000
_cell.length_b   1.000
_cell.length_c   1.000
_cell.angle_alpha   90.00
_cell.angle_beta   90.00
_cell.angle_gamma   90.00
#
_symmetry.space_group_name_H-M   'P 1'
#
loop_
_entity.id
_entity.type
_entity.pdbx_description
1 polymer ?
#
loop_
_entity_poly.entity_id
_entity_poly.type
_entity_poly.pdbx_seq_one_letter_code
_entity_poly.pdbx_strand_id
1 'polypeptide(L)'
;IARWISKERSCTLGGIVGYQVSLENVSTSETRLLYMTAGVLLQKIVFAKTLTEFTHIFIDEVHERTEELDFLLLVIRKLLHTNSQFVKVILMSASINCEEFADYFALPVHNGLYPACVFKVEGKLHAIEEYYLDDLRHTVPFKLPFQEITEPVITKEMYELAISLIQSFDELEMKSNREKINLGVTSERGSVLVFLPGISEISYMHSRLLKTFNKRWQVCPLHSNVMLEEQSNVFFPAVPGYRKIILSTNIAESSVTVPDVKYVIDFCLTRALVCDEETHYQSLRLCWASKENCIQRKGRAGRVCKGYCYRLVYEDFWTEFIPEKSVPEILRCPLGATVLKIKMLDMGGPKDLLASALSPPSVGDIERTILQLKELGALTVSAQTEENPHDGELTFLGRVLAQLPVKLHLGKLIVLGHVFGCLEECLIIAAAISLRSFFVAPFKQHIEGYRNKLFFAKNSKSDCIAIVNAFKAWEACRQKGELSHPKQELEWGRLNCIHIKKIKEVAELVHDLKKRVGAFNMFVNARPSAVDQECVYKQQFVLQVVIAGAFYPNYFTFRKCDEECAVRDFAGKDPKTTVMLRNIPPYGYLYHKQLQSVFRQCGQVKSIAYDGSKAFVEFSRNPVEGFKILPAVYLSIKMSQLKIPLELKLHYPHDIRRQLQDVTIADVKSTRVHVDCQKQTVEPVEISFGTLQELEMIPHRLLSIKIAEVVEVGHFWGYRVDEESRSVLCSLTAEIDRQELMDLPVSPYPGLVCLAPFTKMGNEGYYRAHILNVHGNFAEVFYVDYGNRSKVPLKNLKEIPSCLRELPFRALEFKICKMRPTAKSLVYGERWSHSASQRFASLVNGCTLLVKVYSLVHGVLYVDVFQHSRCKEPVNIRDVLIEECYAEPAVESYQSQQSHDLLEELFLHEVSKEQKMPVSSREKEKHLTERLLKCFSDDKSDASTHKVTVFGPFSPYEVKCYSMTRVSQFRSTFVQRESVNSVVVDDAPEDHFQQLLVATYVAASRTGSTLILGETSLMPPIPGLLALLSMLFAPAIELRVDKSGKRFTGVLCGLGWSQTCDAPLLPENDMELTFDVHFGVEDISEINTLRMAINKLLCECAVSSSEERMTQLQENVREKLLRLICKSKPRDRIPPSWYKRSYAWNQVDSQRIIDQSEKQHERGNGGLYQLHKLVLLN
;
A
#
# COMPACT_ATOMS: atom_id res chain seq x y z
N ILE A 1 -31.91 13.94 -10.35
CA ILE A 1 -32.84 15.03 -10.75
C ILE A 1 -33.36 14.82 -12.16
N ALA A 2 -32.50 14.83 -13.20
CA ALA A 2 -32.93 14.67 -14.60
C ALA A 2 -33.92 13.50 -14.84
N ARG A 3 -33.62 12.29 -14.35
CA ARG A 3 -34.53 11.12 -14.43
C ARG A 3 -35.92 11.37 -13.87
N TRP A 4 -36.00 12.08 -12.75
CA TRP A 4 -37.28 12.39 -12.09
C TRP A 4 -38.08 13.40 -12.92
N ILE A 5 -37.44 14.47 -13.41
CA ILE A 5 -38.11 15.48 -14.25
C ILE A 5 -38.55 14.88 -15.59
N SER A 6 -37.72 14.04 -16.22
CA SER A 6 -38.11 13.34 -17.44
C SER A 6 -39.37 12.50 -17.22
N LYS A 7 -39.46 11.82 -16.07
CA LYS A 7 -40.65 11.04 -15.69
C LYS A 7 -41.88 11.94 -15.44
N GLU A 8 -41.74 13.02 -14.68
CA GLU A 8 -42.82 13.99 -14.40
C GLU A 8 -43.33 14.68 -15.68
N ARG A 9 -42.44 14.93 -16.65
CA ARG A 9 -42.79 15.55 -17.93
C ARG A 9 -43.16 14.55 -19.02
N SER A 10 -43.22 13.25 -18.70
CA SER A 10 -43.49 12.18 -19.67
C SER A 10 -42.59 12.23 -20.91
N CYS A 11 -41.32 12.61 -20.76
CA CYS A 11 -40.35 12.68 -21.84
C CYS A 11 -39.23 11.65 -21.68
N THR A 12 -38.62 11.23 -22.78
CA THR A 12 -37.45 10.34 -22.75
C THR A 12 -36.24 11.09 -22.18
N LEU A 13 -35.49 10.41 -21.32
CA LEU A 13 -34.24 10.93 -20.80
C LEU A 13 -33.23 11.05 -21.94
N GLY A 14 -32.62 12.23 -22.11
CA GLY A 14 -31.74 12.56 -23.24
C GLY A 14 -32.45 13.21 -24.43
N GLY A 15 -33.79 13.25 -24.45
CA GLY A 15 -34.58 14.10 -25.35
C GLY A 15 -34.54 15.55 -24.87
N ILE A 16 -35.70 16.13 -24.54
CA ILE A 16 -35.83 17.53 -24.04
C ILE A 16 -35.02 17.76 -22.75
N VAL A 17 -35.01 16.78 -21.85
CA VAL A 17 -34.30 16.82 -20.56
C VAL A 17 -33.18 15.79 -20.56
N GLY A 18 -31.96 16.24 -20.33
CA GLY A 18 -30.76 15.40 -20.30
C GLY A 18 -29.87 15.68 -19.09
N TYR A 19 -28.80 14.90 -18.95
CA TYR A 19 -27.74 15.18 -17.99
C TYR A 19 -26.35 14.87 -18.54
N GLN A 20 -25.34 15.55 -18.01
CA GLN A 20 -23.95 15.29 -18.29
C GLN A 20 -23.14 15.27 -16.98
N VAL A 21 -22.52 14.13 -16.70
CA VAL A 21 -21.53 13.96 -15.63
C VAL A 21 -20.20 13.49 -16.24
N SER A 22 -19.12 13.40 -15.47
CA SER A 22 -17.77 13.20 -16.01
C SER A 22 -17.62 12.05 -17.03
N LEU A 23 -18.17 10.86 -16.73
CA LEU A 23 -18.03 9.65 -17.54
C LEU A 23 -19.29 9.27 -18.32
N GLU A 24 -20.37 10.03 -18.17
CA GLU A 24 -21.67 9.70 -18.77
C GLU A 24 -22.35 10.98 -19.28
N ASN A 25 -22.65 11.00 -20.58
CA ASN A 25 -23.40 12.07 -21.21
C ASN A 25 -24.67 11.52 -21.84
N VAL A 26 -25.81 11.90 -21.27
CA VAL A 26 -27.15 11.56 -21.77
C VAL A 26 -27.81 12.86 -22.23
N SER A 27 -27.30 13.39 -23.34
CA SER A 27 -27.84 14.56 -24.04
C SER A 27 -27.74 14.38 -25.55
N THR A 28 -28.64 15.04 -26.27
CA THR A 28 -28.71 15.05 -27.73
C THR A 28 -28.87 16.48 -28.24
N SER A 29 -28.88 16.67 -29.56
CA SER A 29 -29.19 17.98 -30.18
C SER A 29 -30.59 18.50 -29.83
N GLU A 30 -31.51 17.63 -29.38
CA GLU A 30 -32.85 17.98 -28.93
C GLU A 30 -32.90 18.46 -27.47
N THR A 31 -31.83 18.23 -26.69
CA THR A 31 -31.79 18.64 -25.29
C THR A 31 -31.85 20.15 -25.15
N ARG A 32 -32.75 20.61 -24.28
CA ARG A 32 -32.98 22.03 -23.95
C ARG A 32 -32.76 22.33 -22.47
N LEU A 33 -32.99 21.33 -21.60
CA LEU A 33 -32.66 21.40 -20.18
C LEU A 33 -31.58 20.36 -19.86
N LEU A 34 -30.37 20.82 -19.54
CA LEU A 34 -29.22 19.97 -19.28
C LEU A 34 -28.77 20.11 -17.83
N TYR A 35 -28.87 19.02 -17.06
CA TYR A 35 -28.28 18.95 -15.72
C TYR A 35 -26.82 18.54 -15.81
N MET A 36 -25.91 19.29 -15.19
CA MET A 36 -24.50 18.93 -15.16
C MET A 36 -23.88 19.20 -13.80
N THR A 37 -22.79 18.50 -13.50
CA THR A 37 -21.98 18.82 -12.32
C THR A 37 -21.22 20.12 -12.51
N ALA A 38 -20.93 20.82 -11.41
CA ALA A 38 -20.17 22.07 -11.43
C ALA A 38 -18.83 21.93 -12.18
N GLY A 39 -18.09 20.84 -11.93
CA GLY A 39 -16.83 20.55 -12.62
C GLY A 39 -16.97 20.39 -14.15
N VAL A 40 -18.04 19.79 -14.66
CA VAL A 40 -18.28 19.65 -16.12
C VAL A 40 -18.58 21.00 -16.75
N LEU A 41 -19.45 21.81 -16.11
CA LEU A 41 -19.75 23.17 -16.56
C LEU A 41 -18.49 24.04 -16.58
N LEU A 42 -17.71 23.99 -15.50
CA LEU A 42 -16.47 24.73 -15.36
C LEU A 42 -15.46 24.35 -16.46
N GLN A 43 -15.28 23.05 -16.75
CA GLN A 43 -14.40 22.61 -17.84
C GLN A 43 -14.84 23.17 -19.20
N LYS A 44 -16.14 23.13 -19.51
CA LYS A 44 -16.69 23.70 -20.76
C LYS A 44 -16.41 25.20 -20.86
N ILE A 45 -16.70 25.96 -19.80
CA ILE A 45 -16.53 27.42 -19.77
C ILE A 45 -15.06 27.80 -19.86
N VAL A 46 -14.17 27.10 -19.14
CA VAL A 46 -12.72 27.35 -19.18
C VAL A 46 -12.16 27.15 -20.60
N PHE A 47 -12.63 26.13 -21.30
CA PHE A 47 -12.21 25.87 -22.68
C PHE A 47 -12.81 26.87 -23.67
N ALA A 48 -14.11 27.15 -23.57
CA ALA A 48 -14.81 28.05 -24.49
C ALA A 48 -14.47 29.53 -24.27
N LYS A 49 -14.07 29.90 -23.03
CA LYS A 49 -13.83 31.29 -22.58
C LYS A 49 -15.03 32.23 -22.79
N THR A 50 -16.23 31.67 -22.82
CA THR A 50 -17.50 32.38 -23.01
C THR A 50 -18.64 31.58 -22.38
N LEU A 51 -19.74 32.26 -22.02
CA LEU A 51 -20.99 31.63 -21.55
C LEU A 51 -22.04 31.50 -22.66
N THR A 52 -21.74 31.97 -23.88
CA THR A 52 -22.73 32.12 -24.98
C THR A 52 -23.32 30.81 -25.51
N GLU A 53 -22.78 29.63 -25.12
CA GLU A 53 -23.43 28.32 -25.37
C GLU A 53 -24.78 28.22 -24.62
N PHE A 54 -24.95 28.99 -23.53
CA PHE A 54 -26.12 28.94 -22.67
C PHE A 54 -26.90 30.25 -22.70
N THR A 55 -28.23 30.16 -22.66
CA THR A 55 -29.10 31.33 -22.45
C THR A 55 -29.29 31.61 -20.96
N HIS A 56 -29.41 30.55 -20.15
CA HIS A 56 -29.61 30.60 -18.71
C HIS A 56 -28.72 29.56 -18.02
N ILE A 57 -28.10 29.95 -16.91
CA ILE A 57 -27.31 29.05 -16.06
C ILE A 57 -27.90 29.09 -14.66
N PHE A 58 -28.31 27.91 -14.16
CA PHE A 58 -28.78 27.73 -12.79
C PHE A 58 -27.67 27.04 -12.00
N ILE A 59 -27.20 27.68 -10.94
CA ILE A 59 -26.17 27.15 -10.05
C ILE A 59 -26.87 26.80 -8.74
N ASP A 60 -27.03 25.50 -8.51
CA ASP A 60 -27.70 24.96 -7.33
C ASP A 60 -26.74 24.77 -6.14
N GLU A 61 -27.29 24.74 -4.93
CA GLU A 61 -26.57 24.46 -3.68
C GLU A 61 -25.33 25.35 -3.43
N VAL A 62 -25.40 26.64 -3.77
CA VAL A 62 -24.23 27.55 -3.67
C VAL A 62 -23.69 27.72 -2.25
N HIS A 63 -24.47 27.39 -1.22
CA HIS A 63 -24.04 27.43 0.18
C HIS A 63 -23.13 26.27 0.58
N GLU A 64 -22.92 25.24 -0.25
CA GLU A 64 -21.93 24.19 0.04
C GLU A 64 -20.49 24.72 -0.01
N ARG A 65 -20.26 25.86 -0.70
CA ARG A 65 -18.96 26.58 -0.76
C ARG A 65 -17.76 25.67 -1.09
N THR A 66 -17.95 24.75 -2.04
CA THR A 66 -16.89 23.88 -2.56
C THR A 66 -15.91 24.68 -3.42
N GLU A 67 -14.67 24.19 -3.55
CA GLU A 67 -13.62 24.90 -4.31
C GLU A 67 -14.04 25.11 -5.77
N GLU A 68 -14.60 24.06 -6.39
CA GLU A 68 -15.07 24.11 -7.78
C GLU A 68 -16.20 25.11 -7.99
N LEU A 69 -17.13 25.21 -7.03
CA LEU A 69 -18.29 26.10 -7.12
C LEU A 69 -17.90 27.56 -6.89
N ASP A 70 -17.10 27.87 -5.87
CA ASP A 70 -16.61 29.23 -5.63
C ASP A 70 -15.77 29.73 -6.84
N PHE A 71 -14.95 28.86 -7.44
CA PHE A 71 -14.20 29.20 -8.64
C PHE A 71 -15.11 29.36 -9.86
N LEU A 72 -16.14 28.52 -10.04
CA LEU A 72 -17.14 28.68 -11.10
C LEU A 72 -17.87 30.03 -10.99
N LEU A 73 -18.27 30.44 -9.78
CA LEU A 73 -18.91 31.74 -9.53
C LEU A 73 -17.99 32.90 -9.92
N LEU A 74 -16.70 32.81 -9.58
CA LEU A 74 -15.70 33.79 -9.98
C LEU A 74 -15.57 33.91 -11.50
N VAL A 75 -15.43 32.79 -12.20
CA VAL A 75 -15.29 32.77 -13.67
C VAL A 75 -16.54 33.32 -14.35
N ILE A 76 -17.73 32.89 -13.92
CA ILE A 76 -19.00 33.38 -14.45
C ILE A 76 -19.12 34.89 -14.24
N ARG A 77 -18.84 35.40 -13.03
CA ARG A 77 -18.89 36.83 -12.74
C ARG A 77 -17.98 37.62 -13.69
N LYS A 78 -16.74 37.17 -13.91
CA LYS A 78 -15.80 37.83 -14.84
C LYS A 78 -16.28 37.79 -16.29
N LEU A 79 -16.82 36.66 -16.75
CA LEU A 79 -17.35 36.53 -18.11
C LEU A 79 -18.60 37.39 -18.35
N LEU A 80 -19.49 37.49 -17.36
CA LEU A 80 -20.65 38.38 -17.42
C LEU A 80 -20.25 39.85 -17.60
N HIS A 81 -19.18 40.30 -16.94
CA HIS A 81 -18.69 41.68 -17.05
C HIS A 81 -17.86 41.96 -18.32
N THR A 82 -17.48 40.91 -19.07
CA THR A 82 -16.60 41.04 -20.24
C THR A 82 -17.34 40.73 -21.52
N ASN A 83 -17.53 39.45 -21.86
CA ASN A 83 -17.99 39.00 -23.18
C ASN A 83 -19.37 38.30 -23.19
N SER A 84 -20.00 38.10 -22.03
CA SER A 84 -21.22 37.28 -21.89
C SER A 84 -22.39 38.00 -21.21
N GLN A 85 -22.49 39.32 -21.39
CA GLN A 85 -23.43 40.22 -20.68
C GLN A 85 -24.92 39.85 -20.80
N PHE A 86 -25.32 39.11 -21.85
CA PHE A 86 -26.73 38.74 -22.09
C PHE A 86 -27.16 37.45 -21.41
N VAL A 87 -26.23 36.64 -20.90
CA VAL A 87 -26.52 35.36 -20.26
C VAL A 87 -27.15 35.61 -18.88
N LYS A 88 -28.24 34.90 -18.57
CA LYS A 88 -28.92 35.02 -17.28
C LYS A 88 -28.38 33.96 -16.31
N VAL A 89 -28.00 34.39 -15.11
CA VAL A 89 -27.47 33.49 -14.07
C VAL A 89 -28.41 33.53 -12.88
N ILE A 90 -28.81 32.35 -12.41
CA ILE A 90 -29.68 32.16 -11.25
C ILE A 90 -28.92 31.34 -10.23
N LEU A 91 -28.72 31.89 -9.04
CA LEU A 91 -28.11 31.19 -7.91
C LEU A 91 -29.22 30.64 -7.02
N MET A 92 -29.14 29.36 -6.66
CA MET A 92 -30.10 28.70 -5.78
C MET A 92 -29.37 28.25 -4.51
N SER A 93 -29.94 28.59 -3.36
CA SER A 93 -29.41 28.24 -2.05
C SER A 93 -30.54 27.80 -1.12
N ALA A 94 -30.28 26.78 -0.31
CA ALA A 94 -31.16 26.38 0.79
C ALA A 94 -30.97 27.24 2.06
N SER A 95 -29.91 28.05 2.16
CA SER A 95 -29.67 28.94 3.31
C SER A 95 -30.61 30.15 3.31
N ILE A 96 -30.98 30.63 4.50
CA ILE A 96 -31.82 31.83 4.65
C ILE A 96 -31.00 33.12 4.41
N ASN A 97 -29.68 33.06 4.59
CA ASN A 97 -28.78 34.19 4.40
C ASN A 97 -28.08 34.10 3.02
N CYS A 98 -28.58 34.90 2.07
CA CYS A 98 -28.07 34.98 0.69
C CYS A 98 -27.43 36.36 0.36
N GLU A 99 -27.24 37.22 1.36
CA GLU A 99 -26.74 38.59 1.17
C GLU A 99 -25.35 38.60 0.55
N GLU A 100 -24.46 37.74 1.03
CA GLU A 100 -23.07 37.60 0.53
C GLU A 100 -23.02 37.32 -0.99
N PHE A 101 -23.92 36.46 -1.49
CA PHE A 101 -24.00 36.18 -2.93
C PHE A 101 -24.64 37.33 -3.71
N ALA A 102 -25.65 37.99 -3.14
CA ALA A 102 -26.32 39.13 -3.76
C ALA A 102 -25.36 40.31 -3.94
N ASP A 103 -24.55 40.61 -2.92
CA ASP A 103 -23.55 41.66 -2.94
C ASP A 103 -22.41 41.33 -3.91
N TYR A 104 -21.96 40.07 -3.93
CA TYR A 104 -20.90 39.64 -4.83
C TYR A 104 -21.28 39.78 -6.31
N PHE A 105 -22.55 39.52 -6.66
CA PHE A 105 -23.09 39.71 -8.00
C PHE A 105 -23.81 41.06 -8.19
N ALA A 106 -23.48 42.06 -7.37
CA ALA A 106 -24.04 43.41 -7.51
C ALA A 106 -23.82 43.99 -8.91
N LEU A 107 -24.85 44.65 -9.44
CA LEU A 107 -24.87 45.23 -10.78
C LEU A 107 -24.68 46.75 -10.72
N PRO A 108 -23.91 47.35 -11.64
CA PRO A 108 -23.79 48.80 -11.73
C PRO A 108 -25.07 49.40 -12.34
N VAL A 109 -25.78 50.23 -11.56
CA VAL A 109 -26.98 50.97 -12.00
C VAL A 109 -26.84 52.43 -11.53
N HIS A 110 -27.02 53.42 -12.42
CA HIS A 110 -27.02 54.86 -12.09
C HIS A 110 -25.94 55.33 -11.08
N ASN A 111 -24.66 55.05 -11.35
CA ASN A 111 -23.50 55.40 -10.51
C ASN A 111 -23.42 54.72 -9.12
N GLY A 112 -24.20 53.66 -8.87
CA GLY A 112 -24.10 52.82 -7.67
C GLY A 112 -24.03 51.33 -8.00
N LEU A 113 -23.52 50.52 -7.07
CA LEU A 113 -23.59 49.06 -7.12
C LEU A 113 -24.82 48.60 -6.33
N TYR A 114 -25.74 47.90 -6.99
CA TYR A 114 -26.96 47.39 -6.37
C TYR A 114 -26.88 45.86 -6.24
N PRO A 115 -27.13 45.29 -5.05
CA PRO A 115 -27.13 43.84 -4.85
C PRO A 115 -28.10 43.12 -5.79
N ALA A 116 -27.76 41.89 -6.18
CA ALA A 116 -28.64 41.06 -7.00
C ALA A 116 -29.97 40.77 -6.28
N CYS A 117 -31.05 40.66 -7.06
CA CYS A 117 -32.38 40.42 -6.49
C CYS A 117 -32.46 39.04 -5.82
N VAL A 118 -32.90 39.00 -4.56
CA VAL A 118 -33.09 37.77 -3.78
C VAL A 118 -34.57 37.41 -3.74
N PHE A 119 -34.92 36.26 -4.30
CA PHE A 119 -36.28 35.69 -4.24
C PHE A 119 -36.34 34.62 -3.15
N LYS A 120 -37.18 34.84 -2.13
CA LYS A 120 -37.43 33.84 -1.09
C LYS A 120 -38.61 32.95 -1.50
N VAL A 121 -38.35 31.67 -1.73
CA VAL A 121 -39.38 30.67 -2.03
C VAL A 121 -39.77 29.96 -0.73
N GLU A 122 -41.03 30.12 -0.30
CA GLU A 122 -41.51 29.47 0.92
C GLU A 122 -41.81 27.98 0.67
N GLY A 123 -41.13 27.11 1.41
CA GLY A 123 -41.45 25.68 1.47
C GLY A 123 -42.47 25.39 2.58
N LYS A 124 -43.50 24.59 2.28
CA LYS A 124 -44.41 24.04 3.31
C LYS A 124 -43.75 22.83 3.99
N LEU A 125 -42.86 23.07 4.94
CA LEU A 125 -42.39 22.01 5.85
C LEU A 125 -43.40 21.83 6.98
N HIS A 126 -43.64 20.58 7.37
CA HIS A 126 -44.37 20.30 8.60
C HIS A 126 -43.55 20.74 9.83
N ALA A 127 -44.22 21.03 10.94
CA ALA A 127 -43.54 21.42 12.18
C ALA A 127 -42.54 20.35 12.63
N ILE A 128 -41.37 20.80 13.10
CA ILE A 128 -40.30 19.92 13.60
C ILE A 128 -39.96 20.37 15.02
N GLU A 129 -40.05 19.45 15.98
CA GLU A 129 -39.60 19.69 17.36
C GLU A 129 -38.12 19.34 17.49
N GLU A 130 -37.39 20.15 18.25
CA GLU A 130 -35.94 20.07 18.42
C GLU A 130 -35.63 19.81 19.89
N TYR A 131 -34.76 18.85 20.15
CA TYR A 131 -34.32 18.47 21.49
C TYR A 131 -32.79 18.42 21.55
N TYR A 132 -32.25 18.87 22.66
CA TYR A 132 -30.83 18.84 23.01
C TYR A 132 -30.55 17.77 24.08
N LEU A 133 -29.29 17.54 24.42
CA LEU A 133 -28.93 16.60 25.49
C LEU A 133 -29.54 16.98 26.84
N ASP A 134 -29.76 18.28 27.08
CA ASP A 134 -30.40 18.82 28.28
C ASP A 134 -31.83 18.30 28.47
N ASP A 135 -32.58 18.21 27.39
CA ASP A 135 -33.97 17.72 27.38
C ASP A 135 -34.05 16.20 27.63
N LEU A 136 -32.96 15.47 27.39
CA LEU A 136 -32.89 14.02 27.48
C LEU A 136 -32.46 13.51 28.86
N ARG A 137 -32.08 14.41 29.78
CA ARG A 137 -31.56 14.07 31.12
C ARG A 137 -32.52 13.22 31.96
N HIS A 138 -33.83 13.38 31.79
CA HIS A 138 -34.86 12.63 32.52
C HIS A 138 -35.19 11.27 31.90
N THR A 139 -34.82 11.07 30.64
CA THR A 139 -35.21 9.90 29.84
C THR A 139 -34.15 8.79 29.92
N VAL A 140 -32.90 9.11 30.33
CA VAL A 140 -31.77 8.17 30.26
C VAL A 140 -30.86 8.26 31.50
N PRO A 141 -30.51 7.14 32.17
CA PRO A 141 -29.84 7.13 33.48
C PRO A 141 -28.29 7.32 33.45
N PHE A 142 -27.68 7.77 32.35
CA PHE A 142 -26.21 7.83 32.21
C PHE A 142 -25.64 9.25 32.35
N LYS A 143 -24.48 9.38 33.00
CA LYS A 143 -23.70 10.62 33.08
C LYS A 143 -22.94 10.81 31.76
N LEU A 144 -23.39 11.74 30.91
CA LEU A 144 -22.75 12.02 29.63
C LEU A 144 -21.44 12.81 29.82
N PRO A 145 -20.43 12.59 28.97
CA PRO A 145 -19.14 13.29 29.05
C PRO A 145 -19.25 14.76 28.62
N PHE A 146 -18.37 15.61 29.15
CA PHE A 146 -18.26 17.02 28.76
C PHE A 146 -17.81 17.13 27.29
N GLN A 147 -18.39 18.07 26.55
CA GLN A 147 -18.08 18.29 25.14
C GLN A 147 -17.01 19.37 25.01
N GLU A 148 -15.89 19.05 24.36
CA GLU A 148 -14.81 20.00 24.07
C GLU A 148 -14.80 20.35 22.58
N ILE A 149 -14.64 21.64 22.27
CA ILE A 149 -14.60 22.13 20.87
C ILE A 149 -13.40 21.57 20.12
N THR A 150 -12.25 21.59 20.79
CA THR A 150 -10.95 21.22 20.22
C THR A 150 -10.85 19.72 19.93
N GLU A 151 -11.64 18.91 20.61
CA GLU A 151 -11.57 17.44 20.61
C GLU A 151 -12.92 16.77 20.30
N PRO A 152 -13.44 16.91 19.06
CA PRO A 152 -14.68 16.25 18.69
C PRO A 152 -14.53 14.73 18.74
N VAL A 153 -15.37 14.05 19.52
CA VAL A 153 -15.37 12.59 19.68
C VAL A 153 -16.78 12.06 19.90
N ILE A 154 -17.04 10.84 19.42
CA ILE A 154 -18.26 10.11 19.77
C ILE A 154 -17.90 9.05 20.82
N THR A 155 -18.37 9.24 22.05
CA THR A 155 -18.12 8.27 23.12
C THR A 155 -19.09 7.09 23.04
N LYS A 156 -18.77 6.01 23.75
CA LYS A 156 -19.59 4.80 23.74
C LYS A 156 -21.00 5.06 24.29
N GLU A 157 -21.10 5.95 25.28
CA GLU A 157 -22.34 6.37 25.94
C GLU A 157 -23.27 7.09 24.95
N MET A 158 -22.73 7.89 24.03
CA MET A 158 -23.53 8.56 22.99
C MET A 158 -24.16 7.55 22.02
N TYR A 159 -23.47 6.48 21.66
CA TYR A 159 -24.06 5.40 20.86
C TYR A 159 -25.17 4.68 21.62
N GLU A 160 -24.98 4.43 22.92
CA GLU A 160 -26.00 3.79 23.77
C GLU A 160 -27.24 4.67 23.94
N LEU A 161 -27.05 5.98 24.08
CA LEU A 161 -28.11 6.98 24.07
C LEU A 161 -28.90 6.96 22.76
N ALA A 162 -28.21 6.99 21.60
CA ALA A 162 -28.89 6.93 20.30
C ALA A 162 -29.71 5.64 20.12
N ILE A 163 -29.22 4.50 20.60
CA ILE A 163 -29.97 3.24 20.60
C ILE A 163 -31.19 3.32 21.52
N SER A 164 -31.05 3.90 22.71
CA SER A 164 -32.15 4.09 23.65
C SER A 164 -33.24 5.02 23.08
N LEU A 165 -32.87 6.10 22.40
CA LEU A 165 -33.80 6.98 21.68
C LEU A 165 -34.60 6.20 20.63
N ILE A 166 -33.92 5.43 19.78
CA ILE A 166 -34.56 4.60 18.75
C ILE A 166 -35.58 3.62 19.38
N GLN A 167 -35.26 3.06 20.55
CA GLN A 167 -36.18 2.20 21.30
C GLN A 167 -37.40 2.97 21.82
N SER A 168 -37.19 4.15 22.40
CA SER A 168 -38.26 5.00 22.94
C SER A 168 -39.25 5.46 21.86
N PHE A 169 -38.81 5.64 20.61
CA PHE A 169 -39.69 6.04 19.51
C PHE A 169 -40.78 5.01 19.21
N ASP A 170 -40.49 3.71 19.40
CA ASP A 170 -41.50 2.67 19.27
C ASP A 170 -42.60 2.84 20.34
N GLU A 171 -42.24 3.21 21.56
CA GLU A 171 -43.18 3.44 22.66
C GLU A 171 -44.00 4.72 22.48
N LEU A 172 -43.35 5.81 22.02
CA LEU A 172 -44.01 7.08 21.73
C LEU A 172 -45.06 6.93 20.61
N GLU A 173 -44.76 6.17 19.56
CA GLU A 173 -45.72 5.92 18.48
C GLU A 173 -46.82 4.96 18.89
N MET A 174 -46.54 3.98 19.77
CA MET A 174 -47.61 3.14 20.35
C MET A 174 -48.57 3.95 21.22
N LYS A 175 -48.08 4.91 22.01
CA LYS A 175 -48.92 5.82 22.81
C LYS A 175 -49.76 6.74 21.92
N SER A 176 -49.16 7.36 20.90
CA SER A 176 -49.87 8.24 19.96
C SER A 176 -50.87 7.50 19.05
N ASN A 177 -50.59 6.24 18.68
CA ASN A 177 -51.51 5.45 17.85
C ASN A 177 -52.66 4.81 18.64
N ARG A 178 -52.59 4.67 19.97
CA ARG A 178 -53.75 4.20 20.78
C ARG A 178 -54.99 5.06 20.61
N GLU A 179 -54.84 6.34 20.28
CA GLU A 179 -55.95 7.24 19.97
C GLU A 179 -56.53 7.04 18.55
N LYS A 180 -55.79 6.39 17.63
CA LYS A 180 -56.17 6.16 16.21
C LYS A 180 -56.58 4.72 15.88
N ILE A 181 -56.46 3.77 16.81
CA ILE A 181 -56.74 2.33 16.60
C ILE A 181 -58.22 2.04 16.26
N ASN A 182 -59.16 2.97 16.48
CA ASN A 182 -60.58 2.78 16.15
C ASN A 182 -60.92 2.71 14.64
N LEU A 183 -59.94 2.84 13.71
CA LEU A 183 -60.18 2.84 12.25
C LEU A 183 -59.48 1.71 11.45
N GLY A 184 -58.89 0.69 12.10
CA GLY A 184 -58.42 -0.52 11.40
C GLY A 184 -57.21 -0.34 10.45
N VAL A 185 -56.41 0.72 10.61
CA VAL A 185 -55.19 0.95 9.81
C VAL A 185 -53.97 0.30 10.48
N THR A 186 -53.18 -0.47 9.72
CA THR A 186 -51.86 -0.97 10.16
C THR A 186 -50.93 0.19 10.53
N SER A 187 -50.39 0.18 11.75
CA SER A 187 -49.50 1.23 12.27
C SER A 187 -48.19 1.32 11.46
N GLU A 188 -48.12 2.23 10.49
CA GLU A 188 -46.86 2.60 9.84
C GLU A 188 -45.92 3.26 10.87
N ARG A 189 -44.70 2.73 10.99
CA ARG A 189 -43.66 3.25 11.90
C ARG A 189 -42.83 4.29 11.18
N GLY A 190 -42.57 5.43 11.81
CA GLY A 190 -41.74 6.47 11.22
C GLY A 190 -40.28 6.07 11.08
N SER A 191 -39.64 6.39 9.95
CA SER A 191 -38.22 6.08 9.73
C SER A 191 -37.30 7.01 10.52
N VAL A 192 -36.14 6.48 10.93
CA VAL A 192 -35.11 7.19 11.70
C VAL A 192 -33.90 7.42 10.80
N LEU A 193 -33.43 8.67 10.72
CA LEU A 193 -32.19 9.03 10.04
C LEU A 193 -31.15 9.45 11.09
N VAL A 194 -30.01 8.76 11.12
CA VAL A 194 -28.91 9.02 12.06
C VAL A 194 -27.72 9.58 11.29
N PHE A 195 -27.29 10.79 11.64
CA PHE A 195 -26.11 11.42 11.07
C PHE A 195 -24.85 11.06 11.86
N LEU A 196 -23.94 10.35 11.21
CA LEU A 196 -22.64 9.91 11.73
C LEU A 196 -21.53 10.44 10.81
N PRO A 197 -20.33 10.72 11.34
CA PRO A 197 -19.29 11.44 10.58
C PRO A 197 -18.57 10.58 9.52
N GLY A 198 -18.63 9.24 9.60
CA GLY A 198 -17.90 8.37 8.69
C GLY A 198 -18.29 6.89 8.74
N ILE A 199 -17.66 6.09 7.86
CA ILE A 199 -17.96 4.66 7.71
C ILE A 199 -17.62 3.83 8.94
N SER A 200 -16.57 4.21 9.69
CA SER A 200 -16.17 3.49 10.91
C SER A 200 -17.24 3.62 11.98
N GLU A 201 -17.77 4.83 12.16
CA GLU A 201 -18.84 5.15 13.10
C GLU A 201 -20.17 4.49 12.67
N ILE A 202 -20.49 4.53 11.37
CA ILE A 202 -21.64 3.80 10.80
C ILE A 202 -21.52 2.29 11.06
N SER A 203 -20.36 1.70 10.80
CA SER A 203 -20.13 0.26 11.00
C SER A 203 -20.24 -0.13 12.48
N TYR A 204 -19.72 0.71 13.37
CA TYR A 204 -19.83 0.51 14.82
C TYR A 204 -21.29 0.55 15.26
N MET A 205 -22.03 1.60 14.92
CA MET A 205 -23.46 1.75 15.25
C MET A 205 -24.30 0.60 14.68
N HIS A 206 -24.06 0.23 13.42
CA HIS A 206 -24.72 -0.91 12.78
C HIS A 206 -24.51 -2.21 13.58
N SER A 207 -23.27 -2.48 14.00
CA SER A 207 -22.95 -3.68 14.81
C SER A 207 -23.63 -3.67 16.18
N ARG A 208 -23.83 -2.49 16.78
CA ARG A 208 -24.51 -2.34 18.08
C ARG A 208 -26.01 -2.52 17.95
N LEU A 209 -26.62 -1.96 16.92
CA LEU A 209 -28.05 -2.14 16.62
C LEU A 209 -28.39 -3.62 16.38
N LEU A 210 -27.57 -4.34 15.60
CA LEU A 210 -27.79 -5.77 15.33
C LEU A 210 -27.66 -6.68 16.56
N LYS A 211 -26.89 -6.28 17.58
CA LYS A 211 -26.76 -7.02 18.84
C LYS A 211 -28.00 -6.91 19.74
N THR A 212 -28.94 -6.01 19.42
CA THR A 212 -30.19 -5.86 20.16
C THR A 212 -31.19 -6.90 19.67
N PHE A 213 -31.09 -8.12 20.20
CA PHE A 213 -31.97 -9.23 19.84
C PHE A 213 -33.46 -8.89 20.08
N ASN A 214 -34.36 -9.41 19.24
CA ASN A 214 -35.83 -9.31 19.34
C ASN A 214 -36.49 -7.96 18.96
N LYS A 215 -35.86 -7.10 18.15
CA LYS A 215 -36.47 -5.86 17.64
C LYS A 215 -36.73 -5.92 16.13
N ARG A 216 -37.88 -5.42 15.68
CA ARG A 216 -38.26 -5.34 14.25
C ARG A 216 -37.65 -4.10 13.60
N TRP A 217 -36.33 -4.10 13.39
CA TRP A 217 -35.60 -2.98 12.80
C TRP A 217 -34.93 -3.38 11.49
N GLN A 218 -35.02 -2.52 10.49
CA GLN A 218 -34.33 -2.64 9.20
C GLN A 218 -33.25 -1.56 9.15
N VAL A 219 -31.99 -1.95 9.35
CA VAL A 219 -30.85 -1.00 9.40
C VAL A 219 -30.21 -0.90 8.02
N CYS A 220 -30.21 0.30 7.44
CA CYS A 220 -29.67 0.58 6.12
C CYS A 220 -28.49 1.56 6.23
N PRO A 221 -27.24 1.14 5.96
CA PRO A 221 -26.12 2.07 5.89
C PRO A 221 -26.18 2.89 4.59
N LEU A 222 -25.97 4.19 4.70
CA LEU A 222 -25.92 5.14 3.59
C LEU A 222 -24.62 5.94 3.67
N HIS A 223 -23.59 5.42 3.05
CA HIS A 223 -22.28 6.06 2.95
C HIS A 223 -21.79 5.96 1.51
N SER A 224 -21.00 6.92 1.05
CA SER A 224 -20.51 6.92 -0.32
C SER A 224 -19.76 5.62 -0.69
N ASN A 225 -19.07 4.97 0.27
CA ASN A 225 -18.37 3.68 0.11
C ASN A 225 -19.28 2.43 0.07
N VAL A 226 -20.58 2.56 0.33
CA VAL A 226 -21.57 1.44 0.30
C VAL A 226 -22.00 1.19 -1.16
N MET A 227 -22.34 -0.04 -1.54
CA MET A 227 -22.72 -0.33 -2.93
C MET A 227 -24.00 0.39 -3.34
N LEU A 228 -24.12 0.82 -4.60
CA LEU A 228 -25.32 1.54 -5.08
C LEU A 228 -26.62 0.73 -4.92
N GLU A 229 -26.56 -0.60 -5.04
CA GLU A 229 -27.70 -1.49 -4.77
C GLU A 229 -28.14 -1.41 -3.30
N GLU A 230 -27.19 -1.42 -2.37
CA GLU A 230 -27.44 -1.27 -0.93
C GLU A 230 -27.89 0.15 -0.57
N GLN A 231 -27.35 1.18 -1.21
CA GLN A 231 -27.83 2.56 -1.06
C GLN A 231 -29.26 2.70 -1.59
N SER A 232 -29.62 1.94 -2.63
CA SER A 232 -30.98 1.95 -3.21
C SER A 232 -32.02 1.43 -2.21
N ASN A 233 -31.62 0.57 -1.27
CA ASN A 233 -32.49 0.06 -0.21
C ASN A 233 -33.07 1.16 0.69
N VAL A 234 -32.44 2.33 0.75
CA VAL A 234 -32.90 3.46 1.55
C VAL A 234 -34.17 4.09 0.97
N PHE A 235 -34.36 4.03 -0.35
CA PHE A 235 -35.51 4.63 -1.04
C PHE A 235 -36.75 3.74 -1.06
N PHE A 236 -36.59 2.43 -0.81
CA PHE A 236 -37.73 1.54 -0.70
C PHE A 236 -38.45 1.73 0.65
N PRO A 237 -39.78 1.55 0.69
CA PRO A 237 -40.53 1.56 1.94
C PRO A 237 -40.06 0.43 2.87
N ALA A 238 -40.17 0.65 4.18
CA ALA A 238 -39.83 -0.36 5.17
C ALA A 238 -40.75 -1.59 5.04
N VAL A 239 -40.22 -2.77 5.39
CA VAL A 239 -41.06 -3.98 5.50
C VAL A 239 -42.18 -3.73 6.53
N PRO A 240 -43.44 -4.11 6.26
CA PRO A 240 -44.54 -3.88 7.19
C PRO A 240 -44.24 -4.40 8.61
N GLY A 241 -44.45 -3.54 9.61
CA GLY A 241 -44.17 -3.84 11.02
C GLY A 241 -42.71 -3.64 11.47
N TYR A 242 -41.80 -3.34 10.55
CA TYR A 242 -40.41 -2.96 10.85
C TYR A 242 -40.24 -1.44 10.85
N ARG A 243 -39.29 -0.94 11.65
CA ARG A 243 -38.82 0.45 11.60
C ARG A 243 -37.55 0.51 10.75
N LYS A 244 -37.52 1.38 9.74
CA LYS A 244 -36.32 1.65 8.96
C LYS A 244 -35.40 2.63 9.69
N ILE A 245 -34.13 2.25 9.85
CA ILE A 245 -33.08 3.02 10.50
C ILE A 245 -31.98 3.26 9.47
N ILE A 246 -31.76 4.51 9.11
CA ILE A 246 -30.80 4.91 8.08
C ILE A 246 -29.60 5.50 8.79
N LEU A 247 -28.43 4.89 8.60
CA LEU A 247 -27.17 5.38 9.18
C LEU A 247 -26.39 6.10 8.09
N SER A 248 -26.25 7.41 8.15
CA SER A 248 -25.70 8.20 7.05
C SER A 248 -24.68 9.25 7.45
N THR A 249 -23.83 9.67 6.50
CA THR A 249 -23.03 10.89 6.62
C THR A 249 -23.79 12.10 6.09
N ASN A 250 -23.09 13.21 5.83
CA ASN A 250 -23.61 14.37 5.11
C ASN A 250 -24.20 14.07 3.71
N ILE A 251 -24.06 12.86 3.16
CA ILE A 251 -24.70 12.48 1.89
C ILE A 251 -26.24 12.58 1.94
N ALA A 252 -26.84 12.35 3.11
CA ALA A 252 -28.27 12.53 3.32
C ALA A 252 -28.68 13.99 3.62
N GLU A 253 -27.70 14.88 3.79
CA GLU A 253 -27.92 16.29 4.13
C GLU A 253 -28.42 17.11 2.96
N SER A 254 -27.90 16.85 1.75
CA SER A 254 -28.26 17.55 0.50
C SER A 254 -28.55 16.55 -0.63
N SER A 255 -27.62 15.64 -0.90
CA SER A 255 -27.56 14.82 -2.12
C SER A 255 -28.66 13.76 -2.27
N VAL A 256 -29.29 13.34 -1.17
CA VAL A 256 -30.30 12.27 -1.17
C VAL A 256 -31.55 12.68 -0.40
N THR A 257 -32.70 12.54 -1.04
CA THR A 257 -34.02 12.77 -0.43
C THR A 257 -34.68 11.45 -0.09
N VAL A 258 -34.80 11.15 1.21
CA VAL A 258 -35.56 10.01 1.70
C VAL A 258 -36.94 10.51 2.13
N PRO A 259 -38.05 10.00 1.56
CA PRO A 259 -39.36 10.61 1.75
C PRO A 259 -39.95 10.37 3.14
N ASP A 260 -39.69 9.23 3.80
CA ASP A 260 -40.44 8.75 4.97
C ASP A 260 -39.76 8.99 6.33
N VAL A 261 -38.78 9.90 6.39
CA VAL A 261 -38.05 10.22 7.63
C VAL A 261 -38.93 11.04 8.58
N LYS A 262 -39.10 10.56 9.82
CA LYS A 262 -39.84 11.24 10.89
C LYS A 262 -38.94 11.65 12.06
N TYR A 263 -37.91 10.88 12.34
CA TYR A 263 -36.95 11.15 13.42
C TYR A 263 -35.56 11.35 12.84
N VAL A 264 -34.89 12.43 13.25
CA VAL A 264 -33.48 12.68 12.96
C VAL A 264 -32.70 12.63 14.27
N ILE A 265 -31.63 11.84 14.31
CA ILE A 265 -30.63 11.85 15.39
C ILE A 265 -29.34 12.42 14.82
N ASP A 266 -28.94 13.58 15.30
CA ASP A 266 -27.78 14.33 14.80
C ASP A 266 -26.67 14.37 15.85
N PHE A 267 -25.55 13.70 15.56
CA PHE A 267 -24.34 13.79 16.39
C PHE A 267 -23.63 15.14 16.24
N CYS A 268 -24.09 16.02 15.34
CA CYS A 268 -23.53 17.34 15.06
C CYS A 268 -22.05 17.31 14.64
N LEU A 269 -21.61 16.18 14.08
CA LEU A 269 -20.24 15.97 13.63
C LEU A 269 -20.20 15.72 12.12
N THR A 270 -19.07 16.06 11.51
CA THR A 270 -18.77 15.82 10.10
C THR A 270 -17.28 15.60 9.91
N ARG A 271 -16.87 15.00 8.77
CA ARG A 271 -15.46 14.92 8.38
C ARG A 271 -15.17 15.98 7.32
N ALA A 272 -14.16 16.81 7.56
CA ALA A 272 -13.72 17.85 6.63
C ALA A 272 -12.26 17.64 6.24
N LEU A 273 -11.94 17.93 4.98
CA LEU A 273 -10.56 17.93 4.49
C LEU A 273 -9.88 19.23 4.95
N VAL A 274 -8.77 19.11 5.65
CA VAL A 274 -8.00 20.25 6.14
C VAL A 274 -6.55 20.09 5.69
N CYS A 275 -6.04 21.11 5.02
CA CYS A 275 -4.61 21.23 4.72
C CYS A 275 -3.87 21.72 5.97
N ASP A 276 -2.79 21.03 6.33
CA ASP A 276 -1.92 21.42 7.45
C ASP A 276 -1.10 22.66 7.04
N GLU A 277 -1.12 23.73 7.84
CA GLU A 277 -0.50 25.02 7.48
C GLU A 277 1.03 24.95 7.30
N GLU A 278 1.69 24.00 7.97
CA GLU A 278 3.14 23.80 7.88
C GLU A 278 3.53 22.85 6.74
N THR A 279 2.91 21.67 6.69
CA THR A 279 3.32 20.61 5.73
C THR A 279 2.55 20.63 4.42
N HIS A 280 1.41 21.33 4.38
CA HIS A 280 0.45 21.34 3.26
C HIS A 280 -0.11 19.97 2.91
N TYR A 281 0.11 18.96 3.77
CA TYR A 281 -0.50 17.66 3.61
C TYR A 281 -1.96 17.72 4.00
N GLN A 282 -2.77 17.04 3.21
CA GLN A 282 -4.20 16.93 3.46
C GLN A 282 -4.45 15.96 4.63
N SER A 283 -5.37 16.31 5.50
CA SER A 283 -5.83 15.47 6.60
C SER A 283 -7.36 15.48 6.66
N LEU A 284 -7.98 14.31 6.76
CA LEU A 284 -9.43 14.21 6.94
C LEU A 284 -9.75 14.25 8.44
N ARG A 285 -10.12 15.43 8.94
CA ARG A 285 -10.35 15.67 10.37
C ARG A 285 -11.83 15.54 10.71
N LEU A 286 -12.10 15.02 11.91
CA LEU A 286 -13.43 15.06 12.51
C LEU A 286 -13.63 16.48 13.06
N CYS A 287 -14.74 17.12 12.70
CA CYS A 287 -15.07 18.48 13.06
C CYS A 287 -16.54 18.56 13.49
N TRP A 288 -16.88 19.59 14.26
CA TRP A 288 -18.27 19.97 14.50
C TRP A 288 -18.90 20.46 13.20
N ALA A 289 -20.10 20.00 12.89
CA ALA A 289 -20.89 20.48 11.76
C ALA A 289 -21.40 21.89 12.07
N SER A 290 -21.49 22.76 11.05
CA SER A 290 -22.02 24.11 11.25
C SER A 290 -23.51 24.10 11.59
N LYS A 291 -24.02 25.19 12.18
CA LYS A 291 -25.45 25.33 12.45
C LYS A 291 -26.27 25.23 11.16
N GLU A 292 -25.80 25.82 10.07
CA GLU A 292 -26.44 25.68 8.75
C GLU A 292 -26.58 24.21 8.33
N ASN A 293 -25.50 23.41 8.42
CA ASN A 293 -25.55 21.98 8.10
C ASN A 293 -26.55 21.24 8.99
N CYS A 294 -26.49 21.50 10.29
CA CYS A 294 -27.36 20.92 11.29
C CYS A 294 -28.85 21.32 11.14
N ILE A 295 -29.15 22.50 10.61
CA ILE A 295 -30.50 22.94 10.25
C ILE A 295 -31.00 22.18 9.02
N GLN A 296 -30.14 21.92 8.02
CA GLN A 296 -30.50 21.10 6.87
C GLN A 296 -30.81 19.66 7.28
N ARG A 297 -30.00 19.08 8.18
CA ARG A 297 -30.26 17.76 8.79
C ARG A 297 -31.61 17.72 9.49
N LYS A 298 -31.94 18.74 10.28
CA LYS A 298 -33.26 18.90 10.92
C LYS A 298 -34.39 18.86 9.90
N GLY A 299 -34.26 19.64 8.81
CA GLY A 299 -35.26 19.72 7.74
C GLY A 299 -35.61 18.40 7.06
N ARG A 300 -34.79 17.35 7.23
CA ARG A 300 -35.07 16.00 6.70
C ARG A 300 -36.24 15.30 7.42
N ALA A 301 -36.59 15.69 8.65
CA ALA A 301 -37.70 15.11 9.42
C ALA A 301 -39.09 15.72 9.10
N GLY A 302 -39.15 16.92 8.49
CA GLY A 302 -40.39 17.69 8.32
C GLY A 302 -41.04 17.58 6.94
N ARG A 303 -40.68 16.58 6.14
CA ARG A 303 -41.09 16.50 4.71
C ARG A 303 -42.48 15.90 4.47
N VAL A 304 -42.90 14.94 5.29
CA VAL A 304 -44.15 14.20 5.09
C VAL A 304 -45.11 14.32 6.27
N CYS A 305 -44.59 14.52 7.49
CA CYS A 305 -45.39 14.68 8.69
C CYS A 305 -44.65 15.52 9.73
N LYS A 306 -45.30 15.76 10.88
CA LYS A 306 -44.64 16.38 12.04
C LYS A 306 -43.39 15.55 12.42
N GLY A 307 -42.24 16.20 12.37
CA GLY A 307 -40.94 15.57 12.58
C GLY A 307 -40.33 15.87 13.95
N TYR A 308 -39.28 15.14 14.31
CA TYR A 308 -38.52 15.35 15.53
C TYR A 308 -37.01 15.27 15.24
N CYS A 309 -36.23 16.20 15.78
CA CYS A 309 -34.78 16.26 15.65
C CYS A 309 -34.12 16.23 17.02
N TYR A 310 -33.25 15.26 17.25
CA TYR A 310 -32.51 15.07 18.50
C TYR A 310 -31.05 15.38 18.24
N ARG A 311 -30.55 16.48 18.80
CA ARG A 311 -29.15 16.87 18.74
C ARG A 311 -28.41 16.31 19.94
N LEU A 312 -27.35 15.56 19.68
CA LEU A 312 -26.51 15.00 20.74
C LEU A 312 -25.44 15.99 21.20
N VAL A 313 -25.85 17.24 21.44
CA VAL A 313 -25.05 18.31 22.07
C VAL A 313 -25.87 19.04 23.13
N TYR A 314 -25.19 19.67 24.08
CA TYR A 314 -25.83 20.57 25.06
C TYR A 314 -26.28 21.88 24.40
N GLU A 315 -27.36 22.48 24.89
CA GLU A 315 -27.93 23.72 24.34
C GLU A 315 -26.98 24.92 24.47
N ASP A 316 -26.31 25.05 25.62
CA ASP A 316 -25.27 26.07 25.84
C ASP A 316 -24.11 25.87 24.85
N PHE A 317 -23.70 24.62 24.64
CA PHE A 317 -22.61 24.28 23.71
C PHE A 317 -22.99 24.60 22.25
N TRP A 318 -24.24 24.29 21.88
CA TRP A 318 -24.79 24.65 20.58
C TRP A 318 -24.78 26.16 20.36
N THR A 319 -25.16 26.94 21.35
CA THR A 319 -25.30 28.39 21.23
C THR A 319 -23.95 29.09 21.15
N GLU A 320 -23.01 28.74 22.04
CA GLU A 320 -21.74 29.45 22.21
C GLU A 320 -20.62 28.96 21.29
N PHE A 321 -20.61 27.68 20.90
CA PHE A 321 -19.42 27.05 20.33
C PHE A 321 -19.57 26.43 18.94
N ILE A 322 -20.78 26.03 18.53
CA ILE A 322 -21.00 25.51 17.17
C ILE A 322 -20.95 26.69 16.17
N PRO A 323 -20.11 26.63 15.12
CA PRO A 323 -19.99 27.72 14.17
C PRO A 323 -21.27 27.87 13.33
N GLU A 324 -21.64 29.12 13.01
CA GLU A 324 -22.81 29.39 12.16
C GLU A 324 -22.67 28.78 10.77
N LYS A 325 -21.50 28.99 10.13
CA LYS A 325 -21.18 28.57 8.76
C LYS A 325 -19.92 27.71 8.72
N SER A 326 -19.85 26.84 7.72
CA SER A 326 -18.63 26.08 7.41
C SER A 326 -17.61 26.95 6.67
N VAL A 327 -16.31 26.73 6.94
CA VAL A 327 -15.23 27.42 6.21
C VAL A 327 -15.18 26.92 4.75
N PRO A 328 -15.24 27.83 3.74
CA PRO A 328 -15.18 27.48 2.33
C PRO A 328 -13.96 26.64 1.95
N GLU A 329 -14.13 25.72 1.01
CA GLU A 329 -13.04 24.81 0.58
C GLU A 329 -11.86 25.56 -0.05
N ILE A 330 -12.12 26.64 -0.77
CA ILE A 330 -11.08 27.46 -1.41
C ILE A 330 -10.07 28.05 -0.40
N LEU A 331 -10.42 28.13 0.88
CA LEU A 331 -9.54 28.63 1.94
C LEU A 331 -8.75 27.53 2.67
N ARG A 332 -9.11 26.25 2.48
CA ARG A 332 -8.56 25.13 3.27
C ARG A 332 -8.05 23.95 2.44
N CYS A 333 -8.20 24.01 1.11
CA CYS A 333 -7.79 22.98 0.16
C CYS A 333 -6.69 23.50 -0.79
N PRO A 334 -5.80 22.63 -1.29
CA PRO A 334 -4.76 23.01 -2.26
C PRO A 334 -5.34 23.50 -3.59
N LEU A 335 -4.88 24.67 -4.05
CA LEU A 335 -5.46 25.37 -5.20
C LEU A 335 -4.86 24.99 -6.56
N GLY A 336 -4.02 23.95 -6.63
CA GLY A 336 -3.19 23.66 -7.80
C GLY A 336 -3.98 23.46 -9.10
N ALA A 337 -5.08 22.70 -9.07
CA ALA A 337 -5.93 22.50 -10.24
C ALA A 337 -6.66 23.79 -10.67
N THR A 338 -7.06 24.60 -9.69
CA THR A 338 -7.69 25.90 -9.91
C THR A 338 -6.72 26.87 -10.58
N VAL A 339 -5.48 26.98 -10.09
CA VAL A 339 -4.43 27.82 -10.70
C VAL A 339 -4.14 27.44 -12.15
N LEU A 340 -4.09 26.14 -12.48
CA LEU A 340 -3.91 25.72 -13.89
C LEU A 340 -5.10 26.10 -14.78
N LYS A 341 -6.33 25.99 -14.29
CA LYS A 341 -7.53 26.46 -15.01
C LYS A 341 -7.52 27.98 -15.21
N ILE A 342 -7.03 28.75 -14.23
CA ILE A 342 -6.83 30.20 -14.35
C ILE A 342 -5.87 30.52 -15.51
N LYS A 343 -4.73 29.84 -15.58
CA LYS A 343 -3.77 30.04 -16.69
C LYS A 343 -4.35 29.62 -18.05
N MET A 344 -5.25 28.64 -18.11
CA MET A 344 -5.98 28.33 -19.35
C MET A 344 -6.97 29.42 -19.77
N LEU A 345 -7.67 30.04 -18.81
CA LEU A 345 -8.64 31.11 -19.07
C LEU A 345 -7.99 32.34 -19.70
N ASP A 346 -6.75 32.67 -19.32
CA ASP A 346 -6.00 33.82 -19.82
C ASP A 346 -6.71 35.16 -19.52
N MET A 347 -7.10 35.33 -18.24
CA MET A 347 -7.86 36.50 -17.74
C MET A 347 -7.13 37.22 -16.59
N GLY A 348 -5.80 37.20 -16.62
CA GLY A 348 -4.93 37.77 -15.59
C GLY A 348 -4.17 36.72 -14.78
N GLY A 349 -3.27 37.19 -13.91
CA GLY A 349 -2.45 36.35 -13.04
C GLY A 349 -3.29 35.64 -11.96
N PRO A 350 -2.84 34.48 -11.43
CA PRO A 350 -3.56 33.75 -10.40
C PRO A 350 -3.88 34.58 -9.15
N LYS A 351 -2.91 35.39 -8.69
CA LYS A 351 -3.05 36.28 -7.53
C LYS A 351 -4.18 37.30 -7.72
N ASP A 352 -4.19 37.99 -8.87
CA ASP A 352 -5.17 39.06 -9.14
C ASP A 352 -6.58 38.50 -9.32
N LEU A 353 -6.71 37.34 -9.97
CA LEU A 353 -8.01 36.73 -10.20
C LEU A 353 -8.61 36.18 -8.90
N LEU A 354 -7.82 35.44 -8.11
CA LEU A 354 -8.26 34.88 -6.83
C LEU A 354 -8.54 35.96 -5.77
N ALA A 355 -7.89 37.12 -5.83
CA ALA A 355 -8.22 38.27 -5.00
C ALA A 355 -9.67 38.77 -5.19
N SER A 356 -10.28 38.46 -6.35
CA SER A 356 -11.67 38.81 -6.65
C SER A 356 -12.69 37.71 -6.37
N ALA A 357 -12.26 36.58 -5.79
CA ALA A 357 -13.14 35.49 -5.37
C ALA A 357 -14.10 35.91 -4.24
N LEU A 358 -15.16 35.12 -4.02
CA LEU A 358 -16.15 35.37 -2.96
C LEU A 358 -15.49 35.38 -1.57
N SER A 359 -14.58 34.44 -1.33
CA SER A 359 -13.68 34.43 -0.18
C SER A 359 -12.25 34.24 -0.67
N PRO A 360 -11.44 35.31 -0.77
CA PRO A 360 -10.09 35.23 -1.31
C PRO A 360 -9.16 34.39 -0.44
N PRO A 361 -8.39 33.44 -1.03
CA PRO A 361 -7.36 32.70 -0.30
C PRO A 361 -6.17 33.59 0.07
N SER A 362 -5.37 33.13 1.03
CA SER A 362 -4.20 33.90 1.48
C SER A 362 -3.14 34.00 0.38
N VAL A 363 -2.41 35.12 0.33
CA VAL A 363 -1.35 35.33 -0.66
C VAL A 363 -0.23 34.28 -0.52
N GLY A 364 0.07 33.86 0.71
CA GLY A 364 1.06 32.81 0.98
C GLY A 364 0.65 31.46 0.44
N ASP A 365 -0.63 31.09 0.54
CA ASP A 365 -1.14 29.81 -0.01
C ASP A 365 -1.11 29.81 -1.55
N ILE A 366 -1.41 30.95 -2.17
CA ILE A 366 -1.31 31.12 -3.62
C ILE A 366 0.15 30.97 -4.07
N GLU A 367 1.07 31.70 -3.41
CA GLU A 367 2.51 31.65 -3.71
C GLU A 367 3.04 30.22 -3.59
N ARG A 368 2.79 29.55 -2.46
CA ARG A 368 3.21 28.17 -2.23
C ARG A 368 2.61 27.21 -3.25
N THR A 369 1.33 27.35 -3.59
CA THR A 369 0.68 26.53 -4.64
C THR A 369 1.40 26.69 -5.98
N ILE A 370 1.79 27.92 -6.34
CA ILE A 370 2.51 28.20 -7.58
C ILE A 370 3.91 27.60 -7.55
N LEU A 371 4.63 27.71 -6.44
CA LEU A 371 5.93 27.07 -6.24
C LEU A 371 5.84 25.54 -6.34
N GLN A 372 4.80 24.91 -5.76
CA GLN A 372 4.54 23.48 -5.92
C GLN A 372 4.23 23.10 -7.37
N LEU A 373 3.49 23.92 -8.12
CA LEU A 373 3.25 23.71 -9.54
C LEU A 373 4.52 23.86 -10.39
N LYS A 374 5.45 24.74 -9.98
CA LYS A 374 6.79 24.86 -10.58
C LYS A 374 7.64 23.63 -10.28
N GLU A 375 7.63 23.12 -9.05
CA GLU A 375 8.31 21.86 -8.67
C GLU A 375 7.75 20.65 -9.43
N LEU A 376 6.43 20.60 -9.62
CA LEU A 376 5.79 19.57 -10.42
C LEU A 376 6.23 19.63 -11.90
N GLY A 377 6.61 20.81 -12.38
CA GLY A 377 6.94 21.11 -13.78
C GLY A 377 5.74 21.56 -14.62
N ALA A 378 4.63 21.94 -13.98
CA ALA A 378 3.42 22.42 -14.64
C ALA A 378 3.51 23.90 -15.05
N LEU A 379 4.28 24.69 -14.30
CA LEU A 379 4.58 26.09 -14.58
C LEU A 379 6.09 26.29 -14.76
N THR A 380 6.51 27.26 -15.56
CA THR A 380 7.93 27.62 -15.71
C THR A 380 8.45 28.31 -14.45
N VAL A 381 9.73 28.09 -14.13
CA VAL A 381 10.40 28.74 -12.99
C VAL A 381 10.62 30.23 -13.26
N SER A 382 11.13 30.55 -14.45
CA SER A 382 11.38 31.92 -14.93
C SER A 382 10.34 32.31 -15.98
N ALA A 383 9.75 33.50 -15.85
CA ALA A 383 8.85 34.07 -16.83
C ALA A 383 9.55 35.25 -17.52
N GLN A 384 9.86 35.11 -18.81
CA GLN A 384 10.28 36.15 -19.76
C GLN A 384 11.53 37.01 -19.45
N THR A 385 12.10 37.00 -18.23
CA THR A 385 13.47 37.41 -17.84
C THR A 385 13.63 37.49 -16.31
N GLU A 386 12.54 37.44 -15.52
CA GLU A 386 12.58 37.53 -14.05
C GLU A 386 11.87 36.36 -13.36
N GLU A 387 12.35 35.99 -12.16
CA GLU A 387 11.72 35.01 -11.28
C GLU A 387 10.52 35.65 -10.56
N ASN A 388 9.30 35.21 -10.86
CA ASN A 388 8.10 35.66 -10.16
C ASN A 388 7.54 34.54 -9.27
N PRO A 389 7.52 34.66 -7.93
CA PRO A 389 6.99 33.61 -7.04
C PRO A 389 5.46 33.48 -7.13
N HIS A 390 4.78 34.49 -7.65
CA HIS A 390 3.31 34.54 -7.75
C HIS A 390 2.75 34.26 -9.15
N ASP A 391 3.59 33.90 -10.13
CA ASP A 391 3.13 33.49 -11.47
C ASP A 391 4.17 32.61 -12.21
N GLY A 392 3.76 31.99 -13.32
CA GLY A 392 4.62 31.25 -14.24
C GLY A 392 3.88 30.87 -15.53
N GLU A 393 4.62 30.59 -16.60
CA GLU A 393 4.02 30.21 -17.89
C GLU A 393 3.63 28.73 -17.92
N LEU A 394 2.54 28.42 -18.62
CA LEU A 394 2.01 27.05 -18.67
C LEU A 394 2.91 26.17 -19.56
N THR A 395 3.50 25.12 -18.98
CA THR A 395 4.32 24.16 -19.73
C THR A 395 3.46 23.20 -20.55
N PHE A 396 4.08 22.37 -21.41
CA PHE A 396 3.34 21.27 -22.06
C PHE A 396 2.70 20.33 -21.03
N LEU A 397 3.44 19.97 -19.97
CA LEU A 397 2.90 19.19 -18.87
C LEU A 397 1.70 19.93 -18.24
N GLY A 398 1.83 21.21 -17.90
CA GLY A 398 0.76 22.01 -17.33
C GLY A 398 -0.52 22.02 -18.17
N ARG A 399 -0.39 22.14 -19.50
CA ARG A 399 -1.52 22.05 -20.45
C ARG A 399 -2.22 20.69 -20.41
N VAL A 400 -1.45 19.61 -20.35
CA VAL A 400 -2.02 18.25 -20.21
C VAL A 400 -2.74 18.11 -18.87
N LEU A 401 -2.08 18.47 -17.76
CA LEU A 401 -2.64 18.35 -16.41
C LEU A 401 -3.96 19.09 -16.24
N ALA A 402 -4.08 20.28 -16.83
CA ALA A 402 -5.29 21.10 -16.73
C ALA A 402 -6.52 20.48 -17.42
N GLN A 403 -6.32 19.58 -18.39
CA GLN A 403 -7.40 18.94 -19.14
C GLN A 403 -7.78 17.53 -18.64
N LEU A 404 -6.94 16.93 -17.79
CA LEU A 404 -7.19 15.57 -17.27
C LEU A 404 -8.04 15.62 -15.99
N PRO A 405 -9.06 14.75 -15.84
CA PRO A 405 -9.92 14.68 -14.66
C PRO A 405 -9.27 13.86 -13.52
N VAL A 406 -7.98 14.07 -13.25
CA VAL A 406 -7.20 13.34 -12.23
C VAL A 406 -6.36 14.30 -11.40
N LYS A 407 -5.87 13.85 -10.24
CA LYS A 407 -4.91 14.63 -9.44
C LYS A 407 -3.64 14.93 -10.23
N LEU A 408 -3.02 16.08 -9.97
CA LEU A 408 -1.89 16.60 -10.76
C LEU A 408 -0.71 15.62 -10.90
N HIS A 409 -0.30 14.94 -9.83
CA HIS A 409 0.76 13.92 -9.89
C HIS A 409 0.37 12.70 -10.74
N LEU A 410 -0.90 12.31 -10.78
CA LEU A 410 -1.39 11.22 -11.64
C LEU A 410 -1.39 11.63 -13.12
N GLY A 411 -1.64 12.91 -13.42
CA GLY A 411 -1.44 13.42 -14.77
C GLY A 411 0.04 13.41 -15.18
N LYS A 412 0.95 13.74 -14.26
CA LYS A 412 2.41 13.63 -14.50
C LYS A 412 2.83 12.17 -14.72
N LEU A 413 2.24 11.23 -13.97
CA LEU A 413 2.42 9.79 -14.17
C LEU A 413 2.05 9.36 -15.59
N ILE A 414 0.91 9.83 -16.12
CA ILE A 414 0.47 9.51 -17.49
C ILE A 414 1.48 10.04 -18.52
N VAL A 415 1.92 11.30 -18.38
CA VAL A 415 2.89 11.91 -19.32
C VAL A 415 4.23 11.19 -19.27
N LEU A 416 4.76 10.90 -18.08
CA LEU A 416 5.99 10.10 -17.95
C LEU A 416 5.79 8.67 -18.46
N GLY A 417 4.60 8.08 -18.28
CA GLY A 417 4.21 6.81 -18.85
C GLY A 417 4.34 6.79 -20.36
N HIS A 418 3.93 7.86 -21.05
CA HIS A 418 4.16 8.01 -22.48
C HIS A 418 5.66 8.15 -22.82
N VAL A 419 6.39 9.01 -22.10
CA VAL A 419 7.84 9.23 -22.32
C VAL A 419 8.65 7.93 -22.25
N PHE A 420 8.33 7.07 -21.27
CA PHE A 420 9.05 5.82 -21.02
C PHE A 420 8.38 4.57 -21.62
N GLY A 421 7.33 4.72 -22.44
CA GLY A 421 6.70 3.60 -23.15
C GLY A 421 5.88 2.65 -22.25
N CYS A 422 5.33 3.12 -21.12
CA CYS A 422 4.43 2.40 -20.21
C CYS A 422 3.09 3.13 -20.01
N LEU A 423 2.58 3.78 -21.06
CA LEU A 423 1.37 4.62 -21.01
C LEU A 423 0.13 3.84 -20.54
N GLU A 424 -0.08 2.63 -21.05
CA GLU A 424 -1.23 1.80 -20.68
C GLU A 424 -1.28 1.52 -19.17
N GLU A 425 -0.16 1.10 -18.58
CA GLU A 425 -0.06 0.89 -17.14
C GLU A 425 -0.35 2.16 -16.35
N CYS A 426 0.19 3.30 -16.79
CA CYS A 426 0.01 4.57 -16.11
C CYS A 426 -1.44 5.07 -16.19
N LEU A 427 -2.14 4.83 -17.30
CA LEU A 427 -3.59 5.11 -17.42
C LEU A 427 -4.40 4.26 -16.43
N ILE A 428 -4.09 2.97 -16.31
CA ILE A 428 -4.75 2.07 -15.35
C ILE A 428 -4.51 2.55 -13.91
N ILE A 429 -3.26 2.87 -13.56
CA ILE A 429 -2.90 3.37 -12.21
C ILE A 429 -3.63 4.70 -11.93
N ALA A 430 -3.58 5.65 -12.86
CA ALA A 430 -4.21 6.96 -12.70
C ALA A 430 -5.73 6.83 -12.53
N ALA A 431 -6.39 5.98 -13.31
CA ALA A 431 -7.83 5.72 -13.18
C ALA A 431 -8.17 5.06 -11.83
N ALA A 432 -7.43 4.03 -11.44
CA ALA A 432 -7.69 3.27 -10.22
C ALA A 432 -7.46 4.09 -8.94
N ILE A 433 -6.43 4.94 -8.90
CA ILE A 433 -6.13 5.80 -7.73
C ILE A 433 -7.02 7.04 -7.68
N SER A 434 -7.46 7.57 -8.84
CA SER A 434 -8.42 8.69 -8.89
C SER A 434 -9.81 8.26 -8.41
N LEU A 435 -10.19 7.03 -8.75
CA LEU A 435 -11.36 6.36 -8.18
C LEU A 435 -10.99 5.70 -6.85
N ARG A 436 -11.94 4.95 -6.30
CA ARG A 436 -11.67 4.16 -5.09
C ARG A 436 -11.06 2.81 -5.47
N SER A 437 -10.19 2.32 -4.59
CA SER A 437 -9.58 0.99 -4.74
C SER A 437 -10.66 -0.07 -4.97
N PHE A 438 -10.47 -0.88 -6.00
CA PHE A 438 -11.31 -2.04 -6.29
C PHE A 438 -10.91 -3.27 -5.47
N PHE A 439 -9.83 -3.21 -4.70
CA PHE A 439 -9.50 -4.26 -3.72
C PHE A 439 -10.43 -4.18 -2.52
N VAL A 440 -10.98 -5.32 -2.13
CA VAL A 440 -11.92 -5.44 -1.02
C VAL A 440 -11.23 -6.15 0.13
N ALA A 441 -11.41 -5.63 1.35
CA ALA A 441 -11.12 -6.37 2.58
C ALA A 441 -12.46 -6.69 3.25
N PRO A 442 -13.03 -7.90 3.05
CA PRO A 442 -14.26 -8.29 3.72
C PRO A 442 -14.12 -8.20 5.24
N PHE A 443 -15.20 -7.85 5.94
CA PHE A 443 -15.21 -7.70 7.39
C PHE A 443 -14.71 -9.01 8.04
N LYS A 444 -13.67 -8.92 8.88
CA LYS A 444 -12.94 -10.05 9.53
C LYS A 444 -11.99 -10.88 8.64
N GLN A 445 -11.86 -10.58 7.35
CA GLN A 445 -10.93 -11.29 6.43
C GLN A 445 -9.83 -10.37 5.88
N HIS A 446 -9.30 -9.47 6.73
CA HIS A 446 -8.26 -8.52 6.33
C HIS A 446 -6.95 -9.19 5.87
N ILE A 447 -6.62 -10.37 6.42
CA ILE A 447 -5.44 -11.15 6.02
C ILE A 447 -5.61 -11.69 4.60
N GLU A 448 -6.81 -12.18 4.25
CA GLU A 448 -7.11 -12.73 2.93
C GLU A 448 -7.06 -11.65 1.84
N GLY A 449 -7.66 -10.48 2.11
CA GLY A 449 -7.56 -9.33 1.20
C GLY A 449 -6.11 -8.89 0.98
N TYR A 450 -5.30 -8.84 2.04
CA TYR A 450 -3.88 -8.51 1.96
C TYR A 450 -3.09 -9.57 1.16
N ARG A 451 -3.35 -10.86 1.41
CA ARG A 451 -2.74 -11.98 0.69
C ARG A 451 -3.03 -11.92 -0.82
N ASN A 452 -4.28 -11.64 -1.20
CA ASN A 452 -4.65 -11.50 -2.61
C ASN A 452 -4.01 -10.27 -3.26
N LYS A 453 -3.92 -9.13 -2.56
CA LYS A 453 -3.19 -7.96 -3.08
C LYS A 453 -1.69 -8.26 -3.27
N LEU A 454 -1.07 -8.96 -2.30
CA LEU A 454 0.33 -9.40 -2.39
C LEU A 454 0.56 -10.37 -3.56
N PHE A 455 -0.40 -11.28 -3.81
CA PHE A 455 -0.37 -12.17 -4.98
C PHE A 455 -0.32 -11.38 -6.30
N PHE A 456 -1.14 -10.34 -6.46
CA PHE A 456 -1.09 -9.47 -7.64
C PHE A 456 0.17 -8.60 -7.68
N ALA A 457 0.74 -8.21 -6.54
CA ALA A 457 2.01 -7.50 -6.49
C ALA A 457 3.20 -8.35 -6.94
N LYS A 458 3.10 -9.69 -6.83
CA LYS A 458 4.22 -10.62 -7.08
C LYS A 458 5.46 -10.15 -6.28
N ASN A 459 6.64 -10.16 -6.89
CA ASN A 459 7.88 -9.68 -6.27
C ASN A 459 8.14 -8.18 -6.43
N SER A 460 7.21 -7.43 -7.04
CA SER A 460 7.43 -5.99 -7.31
C SER A 460 7.42 -5.12 -6.06
N LYS A 461 6.86 -5.62 -4.94
CA LYS A 461 6.62 -4.87 -3.70
C LYS A 461 5.98 -3.49 -3.98
N SER A 462 5.03 -3.45 -4.91
CA SER A 462 4.37 -2.22 -5.38
C SER A 462 2.85 -2.39 -5.47
N ASP A 463 2.12 -1.49 -4.80
CA ASP A 463 0.67 -1.41 -4.89
C ASP A 463 0.20 -1.04 -6.31
N CYS A 464 0.89 -0.11 -6.96
CA CYS A 464 0.57 0.31 -8.33
C CYS A 464 0.69 -0.84 -9.32
N ILE A 465 1.71 -1.68 -9.18
CA ILE A 465 1.88 -2.87 -10.04
C ILE A 465 0.82 -3.93 -9.69
N ALA A 466 0.43 -4.08 -8.42
CA ALA A 466 -0.67 -4.96 -8.04
C ALA A 466 -2.00 -4.54 -8.71
N ILE A 467 -2.28 -3.24 -8.74
CA ILE A 467 -3.45 -2.66 -9.43
C ILE A 467 -3.42 -3.01 -10.92
N VAL A 468 -2.29 -2.79 -11.60
CA VAL A 468 -2.13 -3.10 -13.02
C VAL A 468 -2.34 -4.58 -13.29
N ASN A 469 -1.69 -5.45 -12.52
CA ASN A 469 -1.76 -6.90 -12.70
C ASN A 469 -3.18 -7.43 -12.48
N ALA A 470 -3.88 -6.94 -11.46
CA ALA A 470 -5.27 -7.31 -11.20
C ALA A 470 -6.20 -6.86 -12.34
N PHE A 471 -6.03 -5.63 -12.84
CA PHE A 471 -6.81 -5.09 -13.95
C PHE A 471 -6.58 -5.89 -15.25
N LYS A 472 -5.32 -6.13 -15.61
CA LYS A 472 -4.96 -6.90 -16.80
C LYS A 472 -5.40 -8.36 -16.71
N ALA A 473 -5.37 -8.96 -15.53
CA ALA A 473 -5.90 -10.32 -15.33
C ALA A 473 -7.42 -10.38 -15.57
N TRP A 474 -8.18 -9.43 -15.02
CA TRP A 474 -9.62 -9.32 -15.27
C TRP A 474 -9.94 -9.10 -16.75
N GLU A 475 -9.23 -8.17 -17.40
CA GLU A 475 -9.41 -7.86 -18.82
C GLU A 475 -9.09 -9.08 -19.72
N ALA A 476 -7.99 -9.78 -19.44
CA ALA A 476 -7.62 -10.98 -20.19
C ALA A 476 -8.66 -12.11 -20.07
N CYS A 477 -9.21 -12.35 -18.87
CA CYS A 477 -10.27 -13.32 -18.67
C CYS A 477 -11.57 -12.91 -19.39
N ARG A 478 -11.88 -11.61 -19.48
CA ARG A 478 -12.99 -11.11 -20.30
C ARG A 478 -12.77 -11.33 -21.80
N GLN A 479 -11.56 -11.05 -22.30
CA GLN A 479 -11.23 -11.23 -23.71
C GLN A 479 -11.28 -12.71 -24.14
N LYS A 480 -10.92 -13.64 -23.24
CA LYS A 480 -11.04 -15.09 -23.46
C LYS A 480 -12.48 -15.63 -23.37
N GLY A 481 -13.45 -14.80 -22.98
CA GLY A 481 -14.84 -15.22 -22.78
C GLY A 481 -15.11 -15.98 -21.47
N GLU A 482 -14.12 -16.12 -20.58
CA GLU A 482 -14.24 -16.83 -19.29
C GLU A 482 -15.17 -16.09 -18.31
N LEU A 483 -15.32 -14.77 -18.46
CA LEU A 483 -16.15 -13.89 -17.63
C LEU A 483 -17.36 -13.32 -18.39
N SER A 484 -17.87 -14.05 -19.39
CA SER A 484 -19.00 -13.60 -20.22
C SER A 484 -20.31 -13.54 -19.42
N HIS A 485 -20.51 -14.47 -18.46
CA HIS A 485 -21.68 -14.47 -17.61
C HIS A 485 -21.46 -13.65 -16.33
N PRO A 486 -22.42 -12.79 -15.92
CA PRO A 486 -22.31 -11.98 -14.71
C PRO A 486 -22.02 -12.78 -13.43
N LYS A 487 -22.54 -14.01 -13.33
CA LYS A 487 -22.27 -14.90 -12.18
C LYS A 487 -20.81 -15.34 -12.08
N GLN A 488 -20.18 -15.66 -13.21
CA GLN A 488 -18.77 -16.05 -13.27
C GLN A 488 -17.87 -14.86 -12.95
N GLU A 489 -18.22 -13.67 -13.44
CA GLU A 489 -17.51 -12.44 -13.13
C GLU A 489 -17.59 -12.08 -11.64
N LEU A 490 -18.77 -12.21 -11.02
CA LEU A 490 -18.95 -12.01 -9.58
C LEU A 490 -18.15 -13.04 -8.75
N GLU A 491 -18.14 -14.31 -9.14
CA GLU A 491 -17.36 -15.34 -8.45
C GLU A 491 -15.86 -15.10 -8.58
N TRP A 492 -15.38 -14.67 -9.76
CA TRP A 492 -13.99 -14.25 -9.96
C TRP A 492 -13.63 -13.08 -9.03
N GLY A 493 -14.51 -12.09 -8.91
CA GLY A 493 -14.33 -10.97 -7.97
C GLY A 493 -14.27 -11.43 -6.52
N ARG A 494 -15.13 -12.37 -6.12
CA ARG A 494 -15.15 -12.94 -4.77
C ARG A 494 -13.85 -13.69 -4.44
N LEU A 495 -13.37 -14.53 -5.35
CA LEU A 495 -12.14 -15.33 -5.17
C LEU A 495 -10.89 -14.45 -5.08
N ASN A 496 -10.83 -13.36 -5.86
CA ASN A 496 -9.67 -12.47 -5.91
C ASN A 496 -9.77 -11.25 -4.97
N CYS A 497 -10.83 -11.17 -4.15
CA CYS A 497 -11.12 -9.99 -3.31
C CYS A 497 -11.20 -8.67 -4.11
N ILE A 498 -11.88 -8.69 -5.26
CA ILE A 498 -12.04 -7.54 -6.18
C ILE A 498 -13.51 -7.18 -6.34
N HIS A 499 -13.82 -5.88 -6.25
CA HIS A 499 -15.14 -5.33 -6.48
C HIS A 499 -15.40 -5.11 -7.99
N ILE A 500 -16.21 -5.99 -8.60
CA ILE A 500 -16.47 -5.99 -10.06
C ILE A 500 -17.04 -4.67 -10.59
N LYS A 501 -17.96 -4.01 -9.86
CA LYS A 501 -18.45 -2.70 -10.29
C LYS A 501 -17.34 -1.64 -10.38
N LYS A 502 -16.43 -1.62 -9.41
CA LYS A 502 -15.32 -0.65 -9.34
C LYS A 502 -14.29 -0.89 -10.42
N ILE A 503 -13.94 -2.14 -10.71
CA ILE A 503 -13.01 -2.42 -11.80
C ILE A 503 -13.59 -2.03 -13.17
N LYS A 504 -14.92 -2.11 -13.34
CA LYS A 504 -15.63 -1.58 -14.54
C LYS A 504 -15.60 -0.06 -14.63
N GLU A 505 -15.89 0.66 -13.53
CA GLU A 505 -15.75 2.12 -13.47
C GLU A 505 -14.30 2.56 -13.81
N VAL A 506 -13.31 1.80 -13.32
CA VAL A 506 -11.89 2.02 -13.67
C VAL A 506 -11.68 1.82 -15.16
N ALA A 507 -12.22 0.77 -15.77
CA ALA A 507 -12.09 0.53 -17.21
C ALA A 507 -12.70 1.66 -18.06
N GLU A 508 -13.85 2.19 -17.64
CA GLU A 508 -14.50 3.34 -18.29
C GLU A 508 -13.62 4.60 -18.21
N LEU A 509 -13.05 4.89 -17.03
CA LEU A 509 -12.14 6.02 -16.86
C LEU A 509 -10.82 5.82 -17.62
N VAL A 510 -10.27 4.60 -17.70
CA VAL A 510 -9.10 4.29 -18.52
C VAL A 510 -9.37 4.62 -19.99
N HIS A 511 -10.56 4.26 -20.50
CA HIS A 511 -10.95 4.58 -21.87
C HIS A 511 -11.09 6.09 -22.10
N ASP A 512 -11.74 6.81 -21.18
CA ASP A 512 -11.86 8.28 -21.26
C ASP A 512 -10.48 8.96 -21.23
N LEU A 513 -9.60 8.56 -20.30
CA LEU A 513 -8.23 9.07 -20.22
C LEU A 513 -7.45 8.77 -21.50
N LYS A 514 -7.54 7.55 -22.04
CA LYS A 514 -6.91 7.16 -23.31
C LYS A 514 -7.36 8.07 -24.47
N LYS A 515 -8.65 8.41 -24.52
CA LYS A 515 -9.19 9.34 -25.53
C LYS A 515 -8.65 10.76 -25.34
N ARG A 516 -8.61 11.28 -24.11
CA ARG A 516 -8.12 12.64 -23.80
C ARG A 516 -6.65 12.81 -24.10
N VAL A 517 -5.81 11.84 -23.73
CA VAL A 517 -4.37 11.90 -24.01
C VAL A 517 -4.05 11.80 -25.51
N GLY A 518 -4.94 11.15 -26.28
CA GLY A 518 -4.85 11.12 -27.74
C GLY A 518 -4.89 12.52 -28.39
N ALA A 519 -5.58 13.50 -27.77
CA ALA A 519 -5.57 14.90 -28.23
C ALA A 519 -4.20 15.57 -28.11
N PHE A 520 -3.28 14.97 -27.35
CA PHE A 520 -1.90 15.43 -27.17
C PHE A 520 -0.88 14.53 -27.88
N ASN A 521 -1.31 13.76 -28.88
CA ASN A 521 -0.49 12.81 -29.64
C ASN A 521 0.15 11.70 -28.77
N MET A 522 -0.50 11.34 -27.66
CA MET A 522 -0.05 10.24 -26.80
C MET A 522 -0.89 9.00 -27.07
N PHE A 523 -0.28 7.97 -27.66
CA PHE A 523 -0.95 6.72 -28.03
C PHE A 523 -0.36 5.51 -27.28
N VAL A 524 -1.19 4.49 -27.10
CA VAL A 524 -0.78 3.21 -26.52
C VAL A 524 -0.26 2.32 -27.64
N ASN A 525 1.04 2.05 -27.64
CA ASN A 525 1.69 1.22 -28.65
C ASN A 525 1.24 -0.25 -28.53
N ALA A 526 0.99 -0.90 -29.66
CA ALA A 526 0.74 -2.34 -29.70
C ALA A 526 2.02 -3.10 -29.28
N ARG A 527 1.90 -3.98 -28.29
CA ARG A 527 3.03 -4.81 -27.84
C ARG A 527 3.36 -5.87 -28.89
N PRO A 528 4.65 -6.21 -29.10
CA PRO A 528 5.02 -7.40 -29.85
C PRO A 528 4.40 -8.65 -29.23
N SER A 529 3.88 -9.55 -30.07
CA SER A 529 3.19 -10.79 -29.65
C SER A 529 4.10 -11.82 -28.98
N ALA A 530 5.42 -11.72 -29.16
CA ALA A 530 6.42 -12.55 -28.48
C ALA A 530 7.15 -11.71 -27.42
N VAL A 531 6.71 -11.82 -26.16
CA VAL A 531 7.35 -11.12 -25.04
C VAL A 531 8.38 -12.06 -24.41
N ASP A 532 9.66 -11.77 -24.63
CA ASP A 532 10.74 -12.40 -23.86
C ASP A 532 10.56 -12.13 -22.36
N GLN A 533 10.94 -13.08 -21.50
CA GLN A 533 10.73 -13.00 -20.06
C GLN A 533 11.53 -11.83 -19.44
N GLU A 534 12.70 -11.50 -19.99
CA GLU A 534 13.49 -10.33 -19.57
C GLU A 534 12.79 -8.99 -19.88
N CYS A 535 11.96 -8.95 -20.94
CA CYS A 535 11.21 -7.75 -21.34
C CYS A 535 10.16 -7.36 -20.28
N VAL A 536 9.55 -8.35 -19.62
CA VAL A 536 8.55 -8.11 -18.57
C VAL A 536 9.18 -7.43 -17.35
N TYR A 537 10.32 -7.93 -16.88
CA TYR A 537 11.03 -7.35 -15.72
C TYR A 537 11.58 -5.97 -16.03
N LYS A 538 12.16 -5.78 -17.22
CA LYS A 538 12.61 -4.47 -17.70
C LYS A 538 11.46 -3.45 -17.69
N GLN A 539 10.30 -3.83 -18.22
CA GLN A 539 9.13 -2.94 -18.25
C GLN A 539 8.61 -2.64 -16.84
N GLN A 540 8.62 -3.62 -15.95
CA GLN A 540 8.24 -3.44 -14.54
C GLN A 540 9.15 -2.42 -13.85
N PHE A 541 10.47 -2.53 -14.04
CA PHE A 541 11.44 -1.59 -13.49
C PHE A 541 11.26 -0.17 -14.04
N VAL A 542 11.06 -0.05 -15.36
CA VAL A 542 10.76 1.24 -16.00
C VAL A 542 9.51 1.87 -15.41
N LEU A 543 8.45 1.08 -15.16
CA LEU A 543 7.24 1.57 -14.51
C LEU A 543 7.51 2.06 -13.07
N GLN A 544 8.34 1.37 -12.30
CA GLN A 544 8.78 1.83 -10.97
C GLN A 544 9.52 3.17 -11.04
N VAL A 545 10.41 3.34 -12.03
CA VAL A 545 11.10 4.62 -12.28
C VAL A 545 10.09 5.74 -12.63
N VAL A 546 9.07 5.45 -13.43
CA VAL A 546 8.01 6.41 -13.77
C VAL A 546 7.19 6.80 -12.54
N ILE A 547 6.86 5.83 -11.67
CA ILE A 547 6.20 6.09 -10.38
C ILE A 547 7.10 7.00 -9.53
N ALA A 548 8.39 6.73 -9.43
CA ALA A 548 9.33 7.59 -8.71
C ALA A 548 9.33 9.03 -9.25
N GLY A 549 9.35 9.21 -10.58
CA GLY A 549 9.37 10.55 -11.18
C GLY A 549 8.05 11.32 -11.07
N ALA A 550 6.92 10.62 -11.09
CA ALA A 550 5.61 11.24 -10.99
C ALA A 550 5.33 11.80 -9.58
N PHE A 551 5.80 11.09 -8.55
CA PHE A 551 5.53 11.40 -7.15
C PHE A 551 6.69 12.00 -6.39
N TYR A 552 7.77 12.42 -7.05
CA TYR A 552 8.76 13.31 -6.43
C TYR A 552 8.04 14.55 -5.84
N PRO A 553 8.32 14.97 -4.59
CA PRO A 553 9.36 14.50 -3.65
C PRO A 553 8.86 13.54 -2.54
N ASN A 554 7.77 12.79 -2.75
CA ASN A 554 7.20 11.84 -1.77
C ASN A 554 8.06 10.58 -1.59
N TYR A 555 9.32 10.76 -1.24
CA TYR A 555 10.35 9.74 -1.08
C TYR A 555 10.60 9.47 0.39
N PHE A 556 10.78 8.19 0.70
CA PHE A 556 10.97 7.70 2.04
C PHE A 556 12.05 6.62 2.06
N THR A 557 12.73 6.50 3.19
CA THR A 557 13.78 5.50 3.40
C THR A 557 13.53 4.69 4.67
N PHE A 558 14.17 3.55 4.78
CA PHE A 558 14.10 2.70 5.97
C PHE A 558 15.36 2.83 6.80
N ARG A 559 15.20 2.89 8.13
CA ARG A 559 16.33 2.71 9.04
C ARG A 559 16.68 1.23 9.07
N LYS A 560 17.98 0.95 8.97
CA LYS A 560 18.51 -0.41 8.94
C LYS A 560 18.36 -1.12 10.27
N CYS A 561 18.17 -2.42 10.16
CA CYS A 561 18.29 -3.32 11.29
C CYS A 561 19.76 -3.45 11.69
N ASP A 562 20.01 -3.55 12.99
CA ASP A 562 21.29 -3.97 13.53
C ASP A 562 21.28 -5.50 13.63
N GLU A 563 22.04 -6.17 12.76
CA GLU A 563 22.08 -7.63 12.69
C GLU A 563 22.52 -8.27 14.01
N GLU A 564 23.51 -7.68 14.70
CA GLU A 564 24.01 -8.22 15.96
C GLU A 564 22.90 -8.21 17.02
N CYS A 565 22.19 -7.08 17.13
CA CYS A 565 21.03 -6.96 18.01
C CYS A 565 19.91 -7.93 17.61
N ALA A 566 19.64 -8.08 16.32
CA ALA A 566 18.61 -8.99 15.81
C ALA A 566 18.89 -10.45 16.19
N VAL A 567 20.11 -10.93 15.95
CA VAL A 567 20.53 -12.31 16.25
C VAL A 567 20.43 -12.61 17.74
N ARG A 568 20.86 -11.67 18.58
CA ARG A 568 20.78 -11.78 20.05
C ARG A 568 19.32 -11.81 20.53
N ASP A 569 18.47 -10.93 20.02
CA ASP A 569 17.07 -10.83 20.44
C ASP A 569 16.21 -12.03 20.02
N PHE A 570 16.58 -12.68 18.90
CA PHE A 570 15.90 -13.85 18.33
C PHE A 570 16.50 -15.20 18.74
N ALA A 571 17.41 -15.22 19.71
CA ALA A 571 18.05 -16.43 20.23
C ALA A 571 18.65 -17.31 19.11
N GLY A 572 19.24 -16.67 18.09
CA GLY A 572 19.87 -17.37 16.96
C GLY A 572 18.90 -18.06 15.99
N LYS A 573 17.58 -17.88 16.10
CA LYS A 573 16.61 -18.38 15.11
C LYS A 573 16.59 -17.52 13.85
N ASP A 574 16.31 -18.12 12.70
CA ASP A 574 16.24 -17.41 11.42
C ASP A 574 15.04 -16.44 11.34
N PRO A 575 15.25 -15.11 11.30
CA PRO A 575 14.17 -14.14 11.17
C PRO A 575 13.42 -14.20 9.83
N LYS A 576 13.97 -14.87 8.80
CA LYS A 576 13.33 -15.05 7.50
C LYS A 576 12.22 -16.11 7.54
N THR A 577 12.24 -17.01 8.52
CA THR A 577 11.26 -18.11 8.67
C THR A 577 10.52 -18.11 10.00
N THR A 578 10.94 -17.28 10.96
CA THR A 578 10.47 -17.31 12.35
C THR A 578 9.85 -15.98 12.79
N VAL A 579 8.83 -16.03 13.66
CA VAL A 579 8.29 -14.85 14.37
C VAL A 579 8.33 -15.04 15.87
N MET A 580 8.47 -13.94 16.61
CA MET A 580 8.53 -13.94 18.08
C MET A 580 7.22 -13.45 18.70
N LEU A 581 6.79 -14.13 19.74
CA LEU A 581 5.73 -13.73 20.66
C LEU A 581 6.33 -13.37 22.02
N ARG A 582 5.72 -12.40 22.70
CA ARG A 582 6.08 -11.95 24.05
C ARG A 582 4.89 -12.09 24.99
N ASN A 583 5.15 -12.03 26.30
CA ASN A 583 4.15 -12.24 27.34
C ASN A 583 3.55 -13.66 27.31
N ILE A 584 4.38 -14.65 26.99
CA ILE A 584 3.99 -16.05 27.11
C ILE A 584 4.01 -16.42 28.60
N PRO A 585 2.91 -16.96 29.14
CA PRO A 585 2.83 -17.33 30.54
C PRO A 585 3.63 -18.61 30.85
N PRO A 586 3.92 -18.88 32.13
CA PRO A 586 4.55 -20.13 32.54
C PRO A 586 3.78 -21.35 32.03
N TYR A 587 4.49 -22.40 31.62
CA TYR A 587 3.92 -23.60 30.99
C TYR A 587 3.23 -23.36 29.63
N GLY A 588 3.59 -22.28 28.91
CA GLY A 588 3.02 -21.95 27.61
C GLY A 588 3.06 -23.09 26.57
N TYR A 589 4.06 -23.98 26.66
CA TYR A 589 4.22 -25.15 25.78
C TYR A 589 3.04 -26.12 25.83
N LEU A 590 2.25 -26.16 26.90
CA LEU A 590 1.04 -26.98 26.98
C LEU A 590 -0.02 -26.57 25.95
N TYR A 591 0.00 -25.30 25.52
CA TYR A 591 -1.02 -24.72 24.65
C TYR A 591 -0.51 -24.49 23.23
N HIS A 592 0.57 -25.19 22.82
CA HIS A 592 1.17 -25.08 21.49
C HIS A 592 0.15 -25.35 20.35
N LYS A 593 -0.83 -26.24 20.55
CA LYS A 593 -1.91 -26.49 19.57
C LYS A 593 -2.81 -25.26 19.35
N GLN A 594 -3.05 -24.46 20.39
CA GLN A 594 -3.80 -23.20 20.25
C GLN A 594 -3.00 -22.19 19.41
N LEU A 595 -1.70 -22.03 19.68
CA LEU A 595 -0.83 -21.18 18.87
C LEU A 595 -0.75 -21.66 17.42
N GLN A 596 -0.58 -22.96 17.19
CA GLN A 596 -0.60 -23.54 15.84
C GLN A 596 -1.91 -23.24 15.11
N SER A 597 -3.05 -23.28 15.80
CA SER A 597 -4.35 -22.96 15.21
C SER A 597 -4.48 -21.47 14.84
N VAL A 598 -3.91 -20.56 15.65
CA VAL A 598 -3.93 -19.12 15.39
C VAL A 598 -3.12 -18.77 14.13
N PHE A 599 -1.97 -19.41 13.93
CA PHE A 599 -1.10 -19.16 12.77
C PHE A 599 -1.46 -19.94 11.51
N ARG A 600 -2.50 -20.79 11.54
CA ARG A 600 -2.92 -21.63 10.40
C ARG A 600 -3.20 -20.82 9.13
N GLN A 601 -3.69 -19.58 9.27
CA GLN A 601 -3.97 -18.68 8.14
C GLN A 601 -2.70 -18.04 7.56
N CYS A 602 -1.61 -17.98 8.32
CA CYS A 602 -0.34 -17.40 7.89
C CYS A 602 0.52 -18.42 7.13
N GLY A 603 0.60 -19.64 7.64
CA GLY A 603 1.39 -20.72 7.03
C GLY A 603 1.42 -21.98 7.89
N GLN A 604 2.09 -23.01 7.40
CA GLN A 604 2.29 -24.25 8.16
C GLN A 604 3.39 -24.04 9.20
N VAL A 605 3.06 -24.20 10.49
CA VAL A 605 4.02 -24.12 11.59
C VAL A 605 4.86 -25.40 11.61
N LYS A 606 6.18 -25.24 11.54
CA LYS A 606 7.18 -26.32 11.63
C LYS A 606 7.48 -26.63 13.09
N SER A 607 7.88 -25.62 13.86
CA SER A 607 8.27 -25.78 15.27
C SER A 607 7.87 -24.56 16.11
N ILE A 608 7.77 -24.75 17.43
CA ILE A 608 7.63 -23.67 18.40
C ILE A 608 8.65 -23.86 19.52
N ALA A 609 9.57 -22.90 19.66
CA ALA A 609 10.54 -22.88 20.76
C ALA A 609 10.12 -21.88 21.84
N TYR A 610 10.11 -22.30 23.10
CA TYR A 610 9.78 -21.48 24.26
C TYR A 610 11.05 -21.12 25.02
N ASP A 611 11.26 -19.82 25.26
CA ASP A 611 12.36 -19.31 26.07
C ASP A 611 11.82 -18.27 27.08
N GLY A 612 11.58 -18.72 28.31
CA GLY A 612 10.96 -17.91 29.36
C GLY A 612 9.61 -17.33 28.93
N SER A 613 9.51 -16.00 28.90
CA SER A 613 8.28 -15.29 28.49
C SER A 613 8.16 -15.05 26.98
N LYS A 614 9.04 -15.66 26.17
CA LYS A 614 9.07 -15.55 24.71
C LYS A 614 8.75 -16.90 24.08
N ALA A 615 8.08 -16.87 22.94
CA ALA A 615 7.95 -18.04 22.07
C ALA A 615 8.33 -17.67 20.64
N PHE A 616 9.05 -18.57 19.95
CA PHE A 616 9.51 -18.43 18.58
C PHE A 616 8.76 -19.45 17.73
N VAL A 617 7.96 -18.97 16.78
CA VAL A 617 7.15 -19.80 15.88
C VAL A 617 7.85 -19.85 14.53
N GLU A 618 8.39 -21.02 14.18
CA GLU A 618 9.09 -21.27 12.91
C GLU A 618 8.11 -21.87 11.89
N PHE A 619 8.07 -21.32 10.68
CA PHE A 619 7.23 -21.82 9.59
C PHE A 619 7.99 -22.79 8.69
N SER A 620 7.28 -23.75 8.10
CA SER A 620 7.83 -24.64 7.08
C SER A 620 8.21 -23.83 5.84
N ARG A 621 9.46 -23.98 5.39
CA ARG A 621 9.96 -23.44 4.12
C ARG A 621 9.85 -24.50 3.03
N ASN A 622 9.45 -24.07 1.83
CA ASN A 622 9.59 -24.89 0.64
C ASN A 622 11.07 -24.91 0.21
N PRO A 623 11.76 -26.07 0.16
CA PRO A 623 13.20 -26.15 -0.12
C PRO A 623 13.59 -25.64 -1.52
N VAL A 624 12.63 -25.53 -2.45
CA VAL A 624 12.86 -24.98 -3.80
C VAL A 624 12.51 -23.50 -3.93
N GLU A 625 12.05 -22.85 -2.85
CA GLU A 625 11.97 -21.39 -2.82
C GLU A 625 13.34 -20.80 -2.43
N GLY A 626 13.79 -19.79 -3.18
CA GLY A 626 15.02 -19.07 -2.86
C GLY A 626 14.98 -18.44 -1.47
N PHE A 627 16.13 -17.96 -0.98
CA PHE A 627 16.21 -17.33 0.35
C PHE A 627 15.50 -15.98 0.38
N LYS A 628 14.19 -16.02 0.62
CA LYS A 628 13.34 -14.85 0.88
C LYS A 628 12.69 -15.00 2.23
N ILE A 629 12.23 -13.89 2.78
CA ILE A 629 11.36 -13.91 3.95
C ILE A 629 10.07 -14.61 3.55
N LEU A 630 9.68 -15.62 4.33
CA LEU A 630 8.49 -16.41 4.02
C LEU A 630 7.24 -15.52 4.04
N PRO A 631 6.28 -15.72 3.11
CA PRO A 631 4.99 -15.04 3.16
C PRO A 631 4.29 -15.20 4.52
N ALA A 632 4.48 -16.34 5.18
CA ALA A 632 3.94 -16.60 6.52
C ALA A 632 4.45 -15.62 7.59
N VAL A 633 5.70 -15.15 7.49
CA VAL A 633 6.27 -14.14 8.39
C VAL A 633 5.59 -12.79 8.14
N TYR A 634 5.45 -12.37 6.88
CA TYR A 634 4.74 -11.15 6.50
C TYR A 634 3.28 -11.16 7.01
N LEU A 635 2.56 -12.26 6.79
CA LEU A 635 1.18 -12.41 7.25
C LEU A 635 1.06 -12.41 8.78
N SER A 636 2.05 -12.98 9.48
CA SER A 636 2.08 -12.99 10.94
C SER A 636 2.26 -11.59 11.52
N ILE A 637 3.24 -10.82 11.02
CA ILE A 637 3.45 -9.42 11.44
C ILE A 637 2.22 -8.58 11.10
N LYS A 638 1.60 -8.86 9.94
CA LYS A 638 0.34 -8.22 9.53
C LYS A 638 -0.78 -8.40 10.54
N MET A 639 -0.88 -9.57 11.20
CA MET A 639 -1.85 -9.79 12.27
C MET A 639 -1.68 -8.80 13.43
N SER A 640 -0.43 -8.53 13.82
CA SER A 640 -0.11 -7.59 14.89
C SER A 640 -0.50 -6.16 14.50
N GLN A 641 -0.18 -5.73 13.28
CA GLN A 641 -0.54 -4.40 12.77
C GLN A 641 -2.07 -4.21 12.71
N LEU A 642 -2.81 -5.26 12.34
CA LEU A 642 -4.27 -5.27 12.32
C LEU A 642 -4.89 -5.33 13.72
N LYS A 643 -4.08 -5.42 14.78
CA LYS A 643 -4.50 -5.56 16.18
C LYS A 643 -5.43 -6.76 16.39
N ILE A 644 -5.16 -7.86 15.68
CA ILE A 644 -5.90 -9.10 15.88
C ILE A 644 -5.56 -9.64 17.28
N PRO A 645 -6.54 -9.83 18.18
CA PRO A 645 -6.26 -10.25 19.55
C PRO A 645 -5.74 -11.69 19.57
N LEU A 646 -4.55 -11.89 20.14
CA LEU A 646 -3.96 -13.21 20.40
C LEU A 646 -4.32 -13.64 21.84
N GLU A 647 -5.49 -14.28 21.99
CA GLU A 647 -5.97 -14.78 23.28
C GLU A 647 -5.72 -16.29 23.41
N LEU A 648 -5.01 -16.70 24.47
CA LEU A 648 -4.89 -18.11 24.86
C LEU A 648 -5.84 -18.41 26.01
N LYS A 649 -6.51 -19.57 25.95
CA LYS A 649 -7.29 -20.12 27.07
C LYS A 649 -6.40 -21.02 27.90
N LEU A 650 -6.13 -20.63 29.14
CA LEU A 650 -5.16 -21.28 30.00
C LEU A 650 -5.81 -21.73 31.31
N HIS A 651 -5.38 -22.87 31.82
CA HIS A 651 -5.66 -23.29 33.18
C HIS A 651 -4.93 -22.39 34.18
N TYR A 652 -5.49 -22.22 35.37
CA TYR A 652 -4.82 -21.43 36.39
C TYR A 652 -3.52 -22.10 36.85
N PRO A 653 -2.45 -21.33 37.13
CA PRO A 653 -1.17 -21.90 37.56
C PRO A 653 -1.26 -22.79 38.80
N HIS A 654 -2.27 -22.59 39.66
CA HIS A 654 -2.48 -23.43 40.84
C HIS A 654 -2.99 -24.84 40.49
N ASP A 655 -3.83 -24.97 39.45
CA ASP A 655 -4.36 -26.26 38.99
C ASP A 655 -3.27 -27.11 38.33
N ILE A 656 -2.38 -26.47 37.58
CA ILE A 656 -1.19 -27.13 36.99
C ILE A 656 -0.25 -27.63 38.11
N ARG A 657 -0.06 -26.83 39.17
CA ARG A 657 0.79 -27.20 40.32
C ARG A 657 0.21 -28.35 41.15
N ARG A 658 -1.11 -28.45 41.29
CA ARG A 658 -1.75 -29.57 42.02
C ARG A 658 -1.41 -30.94 41.42
N GLN A 659 -1.13 -31.00 40.11
CA GLN A 659 -0.75 -32.24 39.43
C GLN A 659 0.76 -32.59 39.50
N LEU A 660 1.58 -31.72 40.11
CA LEU A 660 3.06 -31.82 40.13
C LEU A 660 3.66 -32.35 41.45
N GLN A 661 2.86 -32.97 42.34
CA GLN A 661 3.24 -33.58 43.63
C GLN A 661 4.77 -33.70 43.89
N ASP A 662 5.30 -32.82 44.76
CA ASP A 662 6.66 -32.81 45.33
C ASP A 662 7.88 -32.82 44.37
N VAL A 663 7.89 -31.95 43.36
CA VAL A 663 9.10 -31.61 42.57
C VAL A 663 9.49 -30.14 42.80
N THR A 664 10.80 -29.82 42.87
CA THR A 664 11.32 -28.45 43.03
C THR A 664 10.75 -27.52 41.95
N ILE A 665 9.87 -26.62 42.38
CA ILE A 665 8.97 -25.80 41.56
C ILE A 665 9.70 -24.75 40.70
N ALA A 666 10.97 -24.47 41.01
CA ALA A 666 11.79 -23.46 40.33
C ALA A 666 12.35 -23.95 38.98
N ASP A 667 12.61 -25.25 38.83
CA ASP A 667 13.34 -25.79 37.67
C ASP A 667 12.44 -25.99 36.43
N VAL A 668 11.15 -26.26 36.62
CA VAL A 668 10.19 -26.55 35.52
C VAL A 668 9.54 -25.29 34.92
N LYS A 669 9.49 -24.18 35.67
CA LYS A 669 8.86 -22.93 35.20
C LYS A 669 9.64 -22.23 34.09
N SER A 670 10.94 -22.49 34.04
CA SER A 670 11.91 -21.79 33.18
C SER A 670 12.55 -22.73 32.16
N THR A 671 12.10 -23.98 32.08
CA THR A 671 12.64 -24.97 31.14
C THR A 671 12.34 -24.48 29.73
N ARG A 672 13.39 -24.32 28.94
CA ARG A 672 13.28 -24.07 27.50
C ARG A 672 12.70 -25.34 26.87
N VAL A 673 11.63 -25.20 26.10
CA VAL A 673 10.94 -26.36 25.49
C VAL A 673 10.86 -26.15 23.97
N HIS A 674 11.18 -27.20 23.23
CA HIS A 674 11.03 -27.24 21.78
C HIS A 674 9.88 -28.17 21.40
N VAL A 675 8.92 -27.64 20.64
CA VAL A 675 7.79 -28.38 20.11
C VAL A 675 8.00 -28.57 18.61
N ASP A 676 8.17 -29.81 18.16
CA ASP A 676 8.12 -30.15 16.74
C ASP A 676 6.66 -30.45 16.37
N CYS A 677 6.04 -29.54 15.62
CA CYS A 677 4.64 -29.66 15.25
C CYS A 677 4.40 -30.72 14.16
N GLN A 678 5.43 -31.14 13.43
CA GLN A 678 5.33 -32.15 12.37
C GLN A 678 5.46 -33.56 12.95
N LYS A 679 6.42 -33.76 13.86
CA LYS A 679 6.61 -35.03 14.57
C LYS A 679 5.68 -35.19 15.78
N GLN A 680 4.98 -34.11 16.17
CA GLN A 680 4.17 -34.02 17.40
C GLN A 680 4.98 -34.37 18.66
N THR A 681 6.27 -34.07 18.66
CA THR A 681 7.16 -34.30 19.80
C THR A 681 7.39 -33.02 20.58
N VAL A 682 7.51 -33.14 21.91
CA VAL A 682 7.85 -32.03 22.80
C VAL A 682 9.05 -32.44 23.62
N GLU A 683 10.15 -31.72 23.46
CA GLU A 683 11.42 -32.06 24.09
C GLU A 683 11.96 -30.85 24.87
N PRO A 684 12.56 -31.05 26.06
CA PRO A 684 13.36 -30.03 26.72
C PRO A 684 14.48 -29.60 25.76
N VAL A 685 14.73 -28.29 25.64
CA VAL A 685 15.74 -27.76 24.74
C VAL A 685 17.12 -28.24 25.19
N GLU A 686 17.66 -29.21 24.47
CA GLU A 686 19.10 -29.27 24.29
C GLU A 686 19.53 -27.92 23.69
N ILE A 687 20.59 -27.31 24.22
CA ILE A 687 21.40 -26.40 23.39
C ILE A 687 22.14 -27.30 22.38
N SER A 688 21.38 -28.03 21.56
CA SER A 688 21.88 -28.56 20.31
C SER A 688 21.70 -27.42 19.33
N PHE A 689 22.80 -26.70 19.13
CA PHE A 689 23.13 -26.25 17.80
C PHE A 689 22.79 -27.42 16.86
N GLY A 690 21.73 -27.33 16.05
CA GLY A 690 21.47 -28.31 14.98
C GLY A 690 22.71 -28.53 14.11
N THR A 691 23.61 -27.55 14.14
CA THR A 691 24.99 -27.57 13.71
C THR A 691 25.79 -28.80 14.15
N LEU A 692 25.60 -29.41 15.33
CA LEU A 692 26.43 -30.55 15.78
C LEU A 692 26.15 -31.86 15.00
N GLN A 693 24.88 -32.13 14.69
CA GLN A 693 24.51 -33.30 13.88
C GLN A 693 24.78 -33.06 12.38
N GLU A 694 24.69 -31.81 11.94
CA GLU A 694 25.09 -31.37 10.59
C GLU A 694 26.63 -31.30 10.41
N LEU A 695 27.39 -30.99 11.48
CA LEU A 695 28.85 -31.03 11.53
C LEU A 695 29.36 -32.47 11.40
N GLU A 696 28.65 -33.47 11.95
CA GLU A 696 28.97 -34.88 11.72
C GLU A 696 28.84 -35.30 10.25
N MET A 697 28.06 -34.57 9.44
CA MET A 697 27.94 -34.80 7.99
C MET A 697 29.03 -34.11 7.15
N ILE A 698 29.85 -33.24 7.75
CA ILE A 698 30.91 -32.47 7.08
C ILE A 698 32.26 -32.93 7.64
N PRO A 699 32.85 -34.01 7.08
CA PRO A 699 34.09 -34.57 7.63
C PRO A 699 35.28 -33.61 7.48
N HIS A 700 35.29 -32.80 6.42
CA HIS A 700 36.38 -31.89 6.07
C HIS A 700 35.85 -30.63 5.36
N ARG A 701 36.64 -29.56 5.34
CA ARG A 701 36.31 -28.28 4.66
C ARG A 701 36.12 -28.41 3.14
N LEU A 702 36.68 -29.43 2.50
CA LEU A 702 36.58 -29.67 1.06
C LEU A 702 35.69 -30.88 0.79
N LEU A 703 34.65 -30.70 -0.02
CA LEU A 703 33.70 -31.76 -0.37
C LEU A 703 33.61 -31.90 -1.89
N SER A 704 33.59 -33.13 -2.38
CA SER A 704 33.24 -33.43 -3.78
C SER A 704 31.74 -33.67 -3.86
N ILE A 705 31.04 -32.86 -4.65
CA ILE A 705 29.58 -32.91 -4.76
C ILE A 705 29.09 -33.02 -6.20
N LYS A 706 27.84 -33.45 -6.35
CA LYS A 706 27.08 -33.33 -7.59
C LYS A 706 25.80 -32.55 -7.33
N ILE A 707 25.54 -31.55 -8.17
CA ILE A 707 24.32 -30.74 -8.10
C ILE A 707 23.16 -31.53 -8.70
N ALA A 708 22.03 -31.51 -8.00
CA ALA A 708 20.81 -32.21 -8.36
C ALA A 708 19.70 -31.26 -8.83
N GLU A 709 19.53 -30.13 -8.14
CA GLU A 709 18.57 -29.08 -8.48
C GLU A 709 19.22 -27.71 -8.25
N VAL A 710 19.05 -26.79 -9.21
CA VAL A 710 19.44 -25.38 -9.06
C VAL A 710 18.20 -24.59 -8.67
N VAL A 711 18.25 -23.89 -7.54
CA VAL A 711 17.14 -23.06 -7.06
C VAL A 711 17.23 -21.66 -7.67
N GLU A 712 18.37 -21.00 -7.52
CA GLU A 712 18.73 -19.75 -8.19
C GLU A 712 20.25 -19.71 -8.44
N VAL A 713 20.76 -18.68 -9.11
CA VAL A 713 22.21 -18.58 -9.38
C VAL A 713 22.98 -18.60 -8.05
N GLY A 714 23.83 -19.62 -7.91
CA GLY A 714 24.60 -19.90 -6.70
C GLY A 714 23.82 -20.43 -5.51
N HIS A 715 22.56 -20.82 -5.64
CA HIS A 715 21.82 -21.53 -4.59
C HIS A 715 21.26 -22.83 -5.18
N PHE A 716 21.69 -23.96 -4.62
CA PHE A 716 21.42 -25.27 -5.21
C PHE A 716 21.42 -26.38 -4.16
N TRP A 717 20.75 -27.48 -4.52
CA TRP A 717 20.78 -28.72 -3.76
C TRP A 717 21.74 -29.72 -4.41
N GLY A 718 22.51 -30.42 -3.60
CA GLY A 718 23.43 -31.44 -4.06
C GLY A 718 23.69 -32.53 -3.04
N TYR A 719 24.44 -33.54 -3.46
CA TYR A 719 24.85 -34.65 -2.59
C TYR A 719 26.34 -34.94 -2.78
N ARG A 720 26.95 -35.47 -1.72
CA ARG A 720 28.37 -35.89 -1.71
C ARG A 720 28.57 -37.08 -2.64
N VAL A 721 29.72 -37.13 -3.32
CA VAL A 721 30.09 -38.23 -4.24
C VAL A 721 31.26 -39.09 -3.74
N ASP A 722 31.71 -38.86 -2.51
CA ASP A 722 32.72 -39.70 -1.87
C ASP A 722 32.25 -41.14 -1.61
N GLU A 723 33.20 -42.04 -1.35
CA GLU A 723 32.93 -43.46 -1.16
C GLU A 723 32.00 -43.73 0.03
N GLU A 724 32.13 -42.97 1.11
CA GLU A 724 31.28 -43.06 2.29
C GLU A 724 29.82 -42.76 1.95
N SER A 725 29.55 -41.61 1.31
CA SER A 725 28.20 -41.22 0.89
C SER A 725 27.61 -42.21 -0.10
N ARG A 726 28.41 -42.71 -1.05
CA ARG A 726 27.98 -43.74 -2.01
C ARG A 726 27.58 -45.04 -1.30
N SER A 727 28.39 -45.51 -0.34
CA SER A 727 28.10 -46.71 0.44
C SER A 727 26.77 -46.60 1.19
N VAL A 728 26.55 -45.46 1.86
CA VAL A 728 25.28 -45.21 2.57
C VAL A 728 24.08 -45.18 1.63
N LEU A 729 24.16 -44.46 0.51
CA LEU A 729 23.06 -44.38 -0.45
C LEU A 729 22.75 -45.75 -1.08
N CYS A 730 23.77 -46.55 -1.37
CA CYS A 730 23.60 -47.93 -1.83
C CYS A 730 22.93 -48.81 -0.77
N SER A 731 23.35 -48.71 0.50
CA SER A 731 22.72 -49.44 1.60
C SER A 731 21.26 -49.04 1.81
N LEU A 732 20.94 -47.74 1.73
CA LEU A 732 19.58 -47.23 1.84
C LEU A 732 18.67 -47.77 0.72
N THR A 733 19.19 -47.78 -0.51
CA THR A 733 18.43 -48.27 -1.67
C THR A 733 18.19 -49.77 -1.54
N ALA A 734 19.22 -50.54 -1.18
CA ALA A 734 19.10 -51.98 -0.95
C ALA A 734 18.13 -52.33 0.19
N GLU A 735 18.05 -51.51 1.23
CA GLU A 735 17.10 -51.71 2.33
C GLU A 735 15.66 -51.37 1.90
N ILE A 736 15.44 -50.28 1.15
CA ILE A 736 14.11 -49.95 0.60
C ILE A 736 13.62 -51.05 -0.33
N ASP A 737 14.49 -51.57 -1.20
CA ASP A 737 14.15 -52.64 -2.15
C ASP A 737 13.80 -53.97 -1.48
N ARG A 738 14.20 -54.18 -0.22
CA ARG A 738 13.87 -55.38 0.59
C ARG A 738 12.52 -55.28 1.31
N GLN A 739 11.94 -54.08 1.40
CA GLN A 739 10.70 -53.85 2.15
C GLN A 739 9.46 -54.10 1.28
N GLU A 740 8.39 -54.59 1.90
CA GLU A 740 7.08 -54.70 1.24
C GLU A 740 6.37 -53.33 1.30
N LEU A 741 6.18 -52.69 0.14
CA LEU A 741 5.72 -51.30 0.06
C LEU A 741 4.19 -51.17 0.15
N MET A 742 3.72 -50.63 1.27
CA MET A 742 2.31 -50.33 1.52
C MET A 742 1.89 -48.98 0.94
N ASP A 743 0.61 -48.85 0.59
CA ASP A 743 0.00 -47.57 0.22
C ASP A 743 -0.05 -46.62 1.43
N LEU A 744 -0.10 -45.31 1.17
CA LEU A 744 -0.15 -44.31 2.24
C LEU A 744 -1.39 -44.49 3.14
N PRO A 745 -1.23 -44.48 4.48
CA PRO A 745 -2.34 -44.67 5.42
C PRO A 745 -3.26 -43.43 5.53
N VAL A 746 -2.79 -42.28 5.05
CA VAL A 746 -3.50 -41.00 5.08
C VAL A 746 -3.43 -40.34 3.71
N SER A 747 -4.42 -39.49 3.42
CA SER A 747 -4.40 -38.68 2.20
C SER A 747 -3.12 -37.85 2.12
N PRO A 748 -2.43 -37.81 0.97
CA PRO A 748 -1.17 -37.08 0.83
C PRO A 748 -1.33 -35.59 1.16
N TYR A 749 -0.40 -35.03 1.94
CA TYR A 749 -0.39 -33.59 2.28
C TYR A 749 1.05 -33.03 2.31
N PRO A 750 1.24 -31.71 2.09
CA PRO A 750 2.55 -31.07 2.14
C PRO A 750 3.32 -31.31 3.44
N GLY A 751 4.58 -31.71 3.33
CA GLY A 751 5.47 -32.05 4.43
C GLY A 751 5.46 -33.53 4.84
N LEU A 752 4.54 -34.35 4.32
CA LEU A 752 4.54 -35.79 4.57
C LEU A 752 5.78 -36.45 3.93
N VAL A 753 6.52 -37.23 4.72
CA VAL A 753 7.65 -38.05 4.23
C VAL A 753 7.11 -39.39 3.75
N CYS A 754 7.43 -39.77 2.53
CA CYS A 754 6.96 -40.98 1.85
C CYS A 754 8.05 -41.62 1.00
N LEU A 755 7.77 -42.78 0.43
CA LEU A 755 8.57 -43.39 -0.63
C LEU A 755 7.93 -43.04 -1.98
N ALA A 756 8.73 -42.53 -2.92
CA ALA A 756 8.28 -42.14 -4.25
C ALA A 756 9.18 -42.76 -5.33
N PRO A 757 8.62 -43.19 -6.49
CA PRO A 757 9.40 -43.76 -7.58
C PRO A 757 10.24 -42.70 -8.26
N PHE A 758 11.47 -43.04 -8.65
CA PHE A 758 12.36 -42.21 -9.44
C PHE A 758 13.18 -43.08 -10.39
N THR A 759 13.36 -42.62 -11.63
CA THR A 759 14.18 -43.33 -12.62
C THR A 759 15.59 -42.75 -12.64
N LYS A 760 16.56 -43.53 -12.18
CA LYS A 760 17.98 -43.13 -12.19
C LYS A 760 18.75 -44.03 -13.14
N MET A 761 19.34 -43.46 -14.19
CA MET A 761 20.11 -44.19 -15.22
C MET A 761 19.35 -45.37 -15.85
N GLY A 762 18.03 -45.25 -16.01
CA GLY A 762 17.19 -46.28 -16.63
C GLY A 762 16.59 -47.32 -15.68
N ASN A 763 17.00 -47.37 -14.40
CA ASN A 763 16.36 -48.21 -13.39
C ASN A 763 15.33 -47.41 -12.58
N GLU A 764 14.10 -47.91 -12.54
CA GLU A 764 13.01 -47.37 -11.73
C GLU A 764 13.04 -48.03 -10.35
N GLY A 765 13.11 -47.21 -9.29
CA GLY A 765 13.12 -47.67 -7.89
C GLY A 765 12.46 -46.65 -6.97
N TYR A 766 12.20 -47.03 -5.72
CA TYR A 766 11.59 -46.16 -4.72
C TYR A 766 12.66 -45.47 -3.85
N TYR A 767 12.44 -44.20 -3.56
CA TYR A 767 13.37 -43.37 -2.79
C TYR A 767 12.62 -42.55 -1.75
N ARG A 768 13.31 -42.19 -0.66
CA ARG A 768 12.76 -41.30 0.36
C ARG A 768 12.52 -39.92 -0.24
N ALA A 769 11.30 -39.42 -0.08
CA ALA A 769 10.90 -38.11 -0.55
C ALA A 769 9.96 -37.45 0.45
N HIS A 770 9.87 -36.12 0.40
CA HIS A 770 8.80 -35.39 1.08
C HIS A 770 7.90 -34.71 0.05
N ILE A 771 6.61 -34.62 0.37
CA ILE A 771 5.62 -33.99 -0.50
C ILE A 771 5.74 -32.47 -0.37
N LEU A 772 5.96 -31.78 -1.49
CA LEU A 772 5.98 -30.32 -1.56
C LEU A 772 4.57 -29.76 -1.70
N ASN A 773 3.85 -30.21 -2.73
CA ASN A 773 2.50 -29.76 -3.07
C ASN A 773 1.67 -30.90 -3.65
N VAL A 774 0.35 -30.82 -3.50
CA VAL A 774 -0.62 -31.77 -4.07
C VAL A 774 -1.55 -31.02 -5.01
N HIS A 775 -1.60 -31.44 -6.27
CA HIS A 775 -2.42 -30.83 -7.32
C HIS A 775 -3.23 -31.89 -8.07
N GLY A 776 -4.54 -31.94 -7.82
CA GLY A 776 -5.41 -32.95 -8.42
C GLY A 776 -4.95 -34.36 -8.05
N ASN A 777 -4.58 -35.16 -9.06
CA ASN A 777 -4.13 -36.55 -8.91
C ASN A 777 -2.60 -36.73 -8.86
N PHE A 778 -1.84 -35.64 -8.70
CA PHE A 778 -0.37 -35.65 -8.65
C PHE A 778 0.14 -34.94 -7.40
N ALA A 779 1.28 -35.41 -6.89
CA ALA A 779 2.09 -34.71 -5.91
C ALA A 779 3.42 -34.29 -6.54
N GLU A 780 3.89 -33.08 -6.23
CA GLU A 780 5.28 -32.71 -6.43
C GLU A 780 6.06 -33.16 -5.20
N VAL A 781 7.11 -33.96 -5.40
CA VAL A 781 7.92 -34.54 -4.32
C VAL A 781 9.38 -34.10 -4.44
N PHE A 782 10.05 -33.98 -3.31
CA PHE A 782 11.47 -33.68 -3.21
C PHE A 782 12.22 -34.86 -2.57
N TYR A 783 13.21 -35.41 -3.28
CA TYR A 783 13.97 -36.57 -2.81
C TYR A 783 15.03 -36.13 -1.81
N VAL A 784 14.82 -36.47 -0.54
CA VAL A 784 15.61 -35.96 0.61
C VAL A 784 17.06 -36.42 0.62
N ASP A 785 17.40 -37.43 -0.17
CA ASP A 785 18.76 -37.99 -0.25
C ASP A 785 19.58 -37.48 -1.42
N TYR A 786 18.91 -36.95 -2.45
CA TYR A 786 19.56 -36.50 -3.69
C TYR A 786 19.34 -35.01 -3.96
N GLY A 787 18.24 -34.43 -3.48
CA GLY A 787 17.94 -33.00 -3.61
C GLY A 787 17.23 -32.59 -4.90
N ASN A 788 16.82 -33.54 -5.74
CA ASN A 788 16.02 -33.29 -6.94
C ASN A 788 14.51 -33.42 -6.67
N ARG A 789 13.69 -33.00 -7.64
CA ARG A 789 12.23 -33.12 -7.59
C ARG A 789 11.65 -33.95 -8.73
N SER A 790 10.41 -34.40 -8.53
CA SER A 790 9.61 -35.04 -9.58
C SER A 790 8.12 -34.83 -9.33
N LYS A 791 7.32 -34.92 -10.40
CA LYS A 791 5.86 -35.01 -10.31
C LYS A 791 5.46 -36.48 -10.33
N VAL A 792 4.80 -36.92 -9.25
CA VAL A 792 4.47 -38.32 -9.02
C VAL A 792 2.96 -38.48 -8.87
N PRO A 793 2.30 -39.44 -9.55
CA PRO A 793 0.90 -39.76 -9.32
C PRO A 793 0.65 -40.18 -7.87
N LEU A 794 -0.44 -39.73 -7.24
CA LEU A 794 -0.70 -40.02 -5.81
C LEU A 794 -0.75 -41.53 -5.50
N LYS A 795 -1.25 -42.33 -6.44
CA LYS A 795 -1.31 -43.81 -6.37
C LYS A 795 0.05 -44.50 -6.30
N ASN A 796 1.13 -43.81 -6.68
CA ASN A 796 2.48 -44.35 -6.68
C ASN A 796 3.27 -43.93 -5.42
N LEU A 797 2.66 -43.20 -4.48
CA LEU A 797 3.30 -42.84 -3.22
C LEU A 797 3.09 -43.97 -2.20
N LYS A 798 4.17 -44.36 -1.51
CA LYS A 798 4.18 -45.47 -0.56
C LYS A 798 4.56 -45.00 0.84
N GLU A 799 4.10 -45.74 1.86
CA GLU A 799 4.47 -45.48 3.25
C GLU A 799 5.96 -45.75 3.49
N ILE A 800 6.61 -44.89 4.28
CA ILE A 800 8.00 -45.09 4.70
C ILE A 800 8.06 -45.75 6.09
N PRO A 801 8.77 -46.88 6.27
CA PRO A 801 9.00 -47.50 7.57
C PRO A 801 9.68 -46.57 8.59
N SER A 802 9.38 -46.73 9.89
CA SER A 802 9.93 -45.89 10.97
C SER A 802 11.46 -45.91 11.02
N CYS A 803 12.07 -47.08 10.87
CA CYS A 803 13.53 -47.24 10.86
C CYS A 803 14.21 -46.43 9.75
N LEU A 804 13.58 -46.29 8.57
CA LEU A 804 14.10 -45.51 7.44
C LEU A 804 13.78 -44.01 7.57
N ARG A 805 12.71 -43.67 8.30
CA ARG A 805 12.31 -42.28 8.55
C ARG A 805 13.23 -41.59 9.55
N GLU A 806 13.79 -42.33 10.50
CA GLU A 806 14.69 -41.80 11.54
C GLU A 806 16.12 -41.54 11.04
N LEU A 807 16.52 -42.13 9.91
CA LEU A 807 17.85 -41.93 9.33
C LEU A 807 18.01 -40.51 8.77
N PRO A 808 19.19 -39.86 8.94
CA PRO A 808 19.43 -38.51 8.46
C PRO A 808 19.31 -38.42 6.94
N PHE A 809 18.79 -37.29 6.47
CA PHE A 809 18.69 -36.97 5.05
C PHE A 809 20.08 -36.67 4.47
N ARG A 810 20.34 -37.08 3.23
CA ARG A 810 21.67 -36.99 2.62
C ARG A 810 21.88 -35.82 1.66
N ALA A 811 20.80 -35.20 1.18
CA ALA A 811 20.90 -33.99 0.38
C ALA A 811 21.33 -32.80 1.24
N LEU A 812 22.20 -31.97 0.70
CA LEU A 812 22.73 -30.76 1.33
C LEU A 812 22.32 -29.53 0.52
N GLU A 813 21.93 -28.47 1.22
CA GLU A 813 21.62 -27.16 0.63
C GLU A 813 22.87 -26.29 0.61
N PHE A 814 23.22 -25.74 -0.55
CA PHE A 814 24.42 -24.94 -0.74
C PHE A 814 24.10 -23.56 -1.26
N LYS A 815 24.87 -22.56 -0.82
CA LYS A 815 24.85 -21.19 -1.33
C LYS A 815 26.27 -20.70 -1.59
N ILE A 816 26.53 -20.07 -2.73
CA ILE A 816 27.84 -19.48 -3.02
C ILE A 816 28.00 -18.21 -2.19
N CYS A 817 29.12 -18.11 -1.47
CA CYS A 817 29.42 -16.97 -0.61
C CYS A 817 30.03 -15.77 -1.37
N LYS A 818 29.94 -14.57 -0.79
CA LYS A 818 30.54 -13.30 -1.21
C LYS A 818 30.12 -12.81 -2.60
N MET A 819 28.92 -13.18 -3.03
CA MET A 819 28.36 -12.73 -4.30
C MET A 819 26.90 -12.33 -4.17
N ARG A 820 26.47 -11.39 -5.01
CA ARG A 820 25.08 -10.95 -5.14
C ARG A 820 24.75 -10.62 -6.60
N PRO A 821 23.47 -10.47 -6.96
CA PRO A 821 23.10 -10.07 -8.31
C PRO A 821 23.55 -8.65 -8.66
N THR A 822 23.89 -8.43 -9.93
CA THR A 822 24.17 -7.09 -10.46
C THR A 822 22.90 -6.24 -10.58
N ALA A 823 23.07 -4.91 -10.70
CA ALA A 823 21.95 -4.02 -11.05
C ALA A 823 21.21 -4.50 -12.32
N LYS A 824 21.95 -5.00 -13.33
CA LYS A 824 21.37 -5.59 -14.54
C LYS A 824 20.53 -6.83 -14.20
N SER A 825 21.04 -7.75 -13.39
CA SER A 825 20.27 -8.92 -12.96
C SER A 825 18.96 -8.57 -12.23
N LEU A 826 18.98 -7.52 -11.38
CA LEU A 826 17.80 -7.02 -10.66
C LEU A 826 16.78 -6.31 -11.56
N VAL A 827 17.21 -5.72 -12.68
CA VAL A 827 16.34 -5.02 -13.63
C VAL A 827 15.73 -5.98 -14.66
N TYR A 828 16.50 -7.00 -15.09
CA TYR A 828 16.11 -7.93 -16.16
C TYR A 828 15.53 -9.25 -15.62
N GLY A 829 15.53 -9.45 -14.31
CA GLY A 829 15.04 -10.66 -13.67
C GLY A 829 14.39 -10.38 -12.33
N GLU A 830 13.92 -11.43 -11.67
CA GLU A 830 13.34 -11.33 -10.33
C GLU A 830 14.41 -11.07 -9.26
N ARG A 831 15.57 -11.72 -9.43
CA ARG A 831 16.80 -11.52 -8.65
C ARG A 831 18.00 -11.65 -9.58
N TRP A 832 17.99 -12.70 -10.39
CA TRP A 832 18.99 -13.01 -11.40
C TRP A 832 18.36 -12.91 -12.80
N SER A 833 19.12 -12.40 -13.78
CA SER A 833 18.66 -12.41 -15.17
C SER A 833 18.58 -13.85 -15.71
N HIS A 834 17.83 -14.03 -16.80
CA HIS A 834 17.76 -15.32 -17.48
C HIS A 834 19.14 -15.74 -17.99
N SER A 835 19.86 -14.78 -18.57
CA SER A 835 21.25 -14.94 -19.00
C SER A 835 22.21 -15.39 -17.89
N ALA A 836 22.11 -14.85 -16.66
CA ALA A 836 22.91 -15.29 -15.52
C ALA A 836 22.59 -16.74 -15.12
N SER A 837 21.30 -17.08 -15.10
CA SER A 837 20.83 -18.44 -14.80
C SER A 837 21.33 -19.48 -15.82
N GLN A 838 21.26 -19.16 -17.12
CA GLN A 838 21.79 -20.02 -18.18
C GLN A 838 23.30 -20.20 -18.06
N ARG A 839 24.04 -19.10 -17.79
CA ARG A 839 25.49 -19.18 -17.63
C ARG A 839 25.88 -20.05 -16.44
N PHE A 840 25.23 -19.84 -15.29
CA PHE A 840 25.46 -20.67 -14.10
C PHE A 840 25.17 -22.15 -14.38
N ALA A 841 24.02 -22.46 -15.00
CA ALA A 841 23.66 -23.82 -15.40
C ALA A 841 24.73 -24.46 -16.31
N SER A 842 25.32 -23.70 -17.24
CA SER A 842 26.39 -24.19 -18.13
C SER A 842 27.68 -24.55 -17.38
N LEU A 843 27.94 -23.92 -16.24
CA LEU A 843 29.13 -24.15 -15.41
C LEU A 843 28.95 -25.36 -14.47
N VAL A 844 27.71 -25.64 -14.06
CA VAL A 844 27.43 -26.67 -13.04
C VAL A 844 26.84 -27.97 -13.58
N ASN A 845 26.09 -27.94 -14.67
CA ASN A 845 25.34 -29.12 -15.12
C ASN A 845 26.27 -30.25 -15.56
N GLY A 846 25.99 -31.45 -15.05
CA GLY A 846 26.69 -32.68 -15.44
C GLY A 846 28.14 -32.81 -14.91
N CYS A 847 28.63 -31.84 -14.14
CA CYS A 847 29.99 -31.81 -13.61
C CYS A 847 30.02 -32.28 -12.14
N THR A 848 31.11 -32.95 -11.75
CA THR A 848 31.48 -33.12 -10.34
C THR A 848 32.24 -31.87 -9.91
N LEU A 849 31.78 -31.23 -8.85
CA LEU A 849 32.32 -29.96 -8.37
C LEU A 849 33.02 -30.18 -7.03
N LEU A 850 34.10 -29.43 -6.83
CA LEU A 850 34.78 -29.35 -5.53
C LEU A 850 34.27 -28.11 -4.81
N VAL A 851 33.73 -28.27 -3.61
CA VAL A 851 33.25 -27.15 -2.80
C VAL A 851 34.07 -26.99 -1.54
N LYS A 852 34.43 -25.75 -1.19
CA LYS A 852 35.08 -25.39 0.05
C LYS A 852 34.07 -24.70 0.96
N VAL A 853 33.82 -25.28 2.14
CA VAL A 853 32.88 -24.72 3.13
C VAL A 853 33.47 -23.47 3.77
N TYR A 854 32.72 -22.38 3.66
CA TYR A 854 33.01 -21.10 4.29
C TYR A 854 32.30 -20.99 5.66
N SER A 855 30.98 -21.22 5.69
CA SER A 855 30.15 -21.14 6.91
C SER A 855 28.93 -22.07 6.83
N LEU A 856 28.30 -22.35 7.97
CA LEU A 856 27.06 -23.13 8.10
C LEU A 856 26.04 -22.34 8.92
N VAL A 857 24.96 -21.91 8.26
CA VAL A 857 23.92 -21.05 8.85
C VAL A 857 22.54 -21.65 8.57
N HIS A 858 21.77 -21.96 9.62
CA HIS A 858 20.40 -22.52 9.55
C HIS A 858 20.25 -23.75 8.63
N GLY A 859 21.24 -24.66 8.62
CA GLY A 859 21.25 -25.86 7.78
C GLY A 859 21.72 -25.65 6.33
N VAL A 860 22.24 -24.47 6.01
CA VAL A 860 22.70 -24.09 4.67
C VAL A 860 24.21 -23.90 4.65
N LEU A 861 24.88 -24.57 3.70
CA LEU A 861 26.33 -24.48 3.53
C LEU A 861 26.69 -23.33 2.59
N TYR A 862 27.36 -22.32 3.13
CA TYR A 862 27.96 -21.25 2.34
C TYR A 862 29.31 -21.73 1.83
N VAL A 863 29.53 -21.69 0.52
CA VAL A 863 30.67 -22.38 -0.12
C VAL A 863 31.34 -21.55 -1.22
N ASP A 864 32.63 -21.78 -1.42
CA ASP A 864 33.31 -21.53 -2.69
C ASP A 864 33.18 -22.78 -3.58
N VAL A 865 32.87 -22.61 -4.86
CA VAL A 865 32.62 -23.72 -5.79
C VAL A 865 33.64 -23.70 -6.92
N PHE A 866 34.37 -24.80 -7.08
CA PHE A 866 35.43 -24.96 -8.06
C PHE A 866 35.08 -26.01 -9.11
N GLN A 867 35.29 -25.64 -10.37
CA GLN A 867 35.18 -26.58 -11.49
C GLN A 867 36.55 -27.23 -11.74
N HIS A 868 36.62 -28.56 -11.66
CA HIS A 868 37.85 -29.30 -11.91
C HIS A 868 37.96 -29.68 -13.39
N SER A 869 38.91 -29.08 -14.12
CA SER A 869 39.26 -29.47 -15.49
C SER A 869 40.54 -30.29 -15.47
N ARG A 870 40.59 -31.41 -16.22
CA ARG A 870 41.73 -32.35 -16.21
C ARG A 870 43.08 -31.73 -16.61
N CYS A 871 43.10 -30.52 -17.18
CA CYS A 871 44.30 -29.88 -17.73
C CYS A 871 44.52 -28.40 -17.30
N LYS A 872 43.73 -27.85 -16.36
CA LYS A 872 43.86 -26.45 -15.90
C LYS A 872 43.69 -26.33 -14.39
N GLU A 873 44.21 -25.24 -13.81
CA GLU A 873 43.94 -24.88 -12.40
C GLU A 873 42.42 -24.80 -12.12
N PRO A 874 41.99 -25.16 -10.90
CA PRO A 874 40.57 -25.13 -10.54
C PRO A 874 40.06 -23.68 -10.58
N VAL A 875 39.05 -23.44 -11.40
CA VAL A 875 38.42 -22.11 -11.56
C VAL A 875 37.25 -22.00 -10.60
N ASN A 876 37.21 -20.91 -9.81
CA ASN A 876 36.06 -20.60 -8.95
C ASN A 876 34.91 -20.04 -9.79
N ILE A 877 33.74 -20.66 -9.69
CA ILE A 877 32.53 -20.27 -10.44
C ILE A 877 32.10 -18.84 -10.09
N ARG A 878 32.27 -18.41 -8.83
CA ARG A 878 31.97 -17.03 -8.42
C ARG A 878 32.77 -16.03 -9.22
N ASP A 879 34.07 -16.26 -9.35
CA ASP A 879 34.99 -15.30 -9.96
C ASP A 879 34.67 -15.17 -11.46
N VAL A 880 34.32 -16.28 -12.13
CA VAL A 880 33.81 -16.27 -13.51
C VAL A 880 32.53 -15.42 -13.64
N LEU A 881 31.55 -15.60 -12.74
CA LEU A 881 30.31 -14.83 -12.78
C LEU A 881 30.52 -13.34 -12.51
N ILE A 882 31.51 -12.98 -11.68
CA ILE A 882 31.85 -11.58 -11.39
C ILE A 882 32.60 -10.96 -12.58
N GLU A 883 33.60 -11.65 -13.14
CA GLU A 883 34.37 -11.18 -14.30
C GLU A 883 33.47 -10.99 -15.53
N GLU A 884 32.52 -11.89 -15.76
CA GLU A 884 31.53 -11.80 -16.84
C GLU A 884 30.35 -10.85 -16.53
N CYS A 885 30.38 -10.16 -15.38
CA CYS A 885 29.36 -9.17 -14.97
C CYS A 885 27.94 -9.75 -14.80
N TYR A 886 27.82 -11.01 -14.41
CA TYR A 886 26.55 -11.62 -13.99
C TYR A 886 26.29 -11.42 -12.49
N ALA A 887 27.34 -11.35 -11.68
CA ALA A 887 27.33 -11.13 -10.23
C ALA A 887 28.25 -9.98 -9.80
N GLU A 888 28.06 -9.47 -8.58
CA GLU A 888 28.93 -8.48 -7.93
C GLU A 888 29.47 -9.04 -6.60
N PRO A 889 30.64 -8.57 -6.14
CA PRO A 889 31.13 -8.88 -4.80
C PRO A 889 30.14 -8.43 -3.71
N ALA A 890 29.98 -9.26 -2.68
CA ALA A 890 29.11 -8.98 -1.53
C ALA A 890 29.81 -9.29 -0.20
N VAL A 891 29.34 -8.63 0.86
CA VAL A 891 29.74 -8.92 2.24
C VAL A 891 28.81 -10.00 2.77
N GLU A 892 29.36 -10.94 3.52
CA GLU A 892 28.60 -12.01 4.19
C GLU A 892 27.85 -11.46 5.41
N SER A 893 26.72 -12.08 5.77
CA SER A 893 25.95 -11.69 6.95
C SER A 893 26.74 -11.88 8.25
N TYR A 894 26.34 -11.18 9.31
CA TYR A 894 26.98 -11.30 10.63
C TYR A 894 27.02 -12.75 11.13
N GLN A 895 25.93 -13.51 10.96
CA GLN A 895 25.87 -14.93 11.35
C GLN A 895 26.82 -15.81 10.53
N SER A 896 26.96 -15.51 9.23
CA SER A 896 27.88 -16.24 8.33
C SER A 896 29.33 -15.99 8.72
N GLN A 897 29.69 -14.74 9.05
CA GLN A 897 31.02 -14.38 9.54
C GLN A 897 31.34 -15.07 10.88
N GLN A 898 30.42 -15.01 11.85
CA GLN A 898 30.61 -15.68 13.15
C GLN A 898 30.76 -17.20 13.00
N SER A 899 29.97 -17.82 12.13
CA SER A 899 30.07 -19.25 11.83
C SER A 899 31.40 -19.58 11.14
N HIS A 900 31.87 -18.73 10.23
CA HIS A 900 33.16 -18.89 9.57
C HIS A 900 34.32 -18.88 10.59
N ASP A 901 34.34 -17.91 11.50
CA ASP A 901 35.36 -17.79 12.53
C ASP A 901 35.36 -19.01 13.46
N LEU A 902 34.18 -19.49 13.87
CA LEU A 902 34.05 -20.71 14.67
C LEU A 902 34.55 -21.96 13.91
N LEU A 903 34.25 -22.08 12.62
CA LEU A 903 34.74 -23.19 11.81
C LEU A 903 36.26 -23.10 11.56
N GLU A 904 36.84 -21.89 11.39
CA GLU A 904 38.30 -21.69 11.39
C GLU A 904 38.92 -22.27 12.66
N GLU A 905 38.41 -21.90 13.83
CA GLU A 905 38.91 -22.41 15.11
C GLU A 905 38.78 -23.95 15.22
N LEU A 906 37.62 -24.51 14.87
CA LEU A 906 37.35 -25.95 14.97
C LEU A 906 38.19 -26.81 14.01
N PHE A 907 38.53 -26.31 12.82
CA PHE A 907 39.35 -27.05 11.84
C PHE A 907 40.86 -26.81 12.01
N LEU A 908 41.28 -25.73 12.70
CA LEU A 908 42.69 -25.49 13.06
C LEU A 908 43.10 -26.24 14.32
N HIS A 909 42.18 -26.44 15.26
CA HIS A 909 42.39 -27.16 16.49
C HIS A 909 41.65 -28.51 16.44
N GLU A 910 42.36 -29.63 16.21
CA GLU A 910 41.85 -30.97 16.54
C GLU A 910 41.75 -31.14 18.08
N VAL A 911 40.95 -30.31 18.74
CA VAL A 911 40.81 -30.27 20.19
C VAL A 911 39.67 -31.20 20.61
N SER A 912 40.09 -32.26 21.30
CA SER A 912 39.37 -33.07 22.28
C SER A 912 37.90 -32.69 22.49
N LYS A 913 37.01 -33.49 21.89
CA LYS A 913 35.60 -33.59 22.26
C LYS A 913 35.49 -34.10 23.70
N GLU A 914 35.40 -33.24 24.70
CA GLU A 914 34.86 -33.63 25.99
C GLU A 914 34.45 -32.43 26.86
N GLN A 915 33.14 -32.17 26.88
CA GLN A 915 32.40 -31.67 28.05
C GLN A 915 30.90 -31.90 27.80
N LYS A 916 30.43 -33.13 28.05
CA LYS A 916 29.00 -33.44 28.17
C LYS A 916 28.57 -33.25 29.62
N MET A 917 27.56 -32.40 29.85
CA MET A 917 26.84 -32.36 31.12
C MET A 917 26.06 -33.68 31.37
N PRO A 918 25.68 -34.00 32.62
CA PRO A 918 25.09 -35.30 32.96
C PRO A 918 23.72 -35.52 32.30
N VAL A 919 23.54 -36.69 31.67
CA VAL A 919 22.32 -37.13 30.98
C VAL A 919 21.13 -37.34 31.95
N SER A 920 21.39 -37.55 33.24
CA SER A 920 20.39 -38.02 34.22
C SER A 920 19.38 -36.96 34.72
N SER A 921 19.65 -35.66 34.56
CA SER A 921 18.68 -34.60 34.91
C SER A 921 17.64 -34.37 33.80
N ARG A 922 17.99 -34.66 32.54
CA ARG A 922 17.19 -34.32 31.35
C ARG A 922 16.07 -35.32 31.05
N GLU A 923 16.30 -36.60 31.29
CA GLU A 923 15.25 -37.64 31.15
C GLU A 923 14.10 -37.40 32.13
N LYS A 924 14.42 -36.91 33.34
CA LYS A 924 13.41 -36.51 34.34
C LYS A 924 12.57 -35.33 33.86
N GLU A 925 13.18 -34.32 33.26
CA GLU A 925 12.47 -33.16 32.68
C GLU A 925 11.59 -33.56 31.49
N LYS A 926 12.08 -34.44 30.60
CA LYS A 926 11.30 -34.97 29.47
C LYS A 926 10.08 -35.75 29.94
N HIS A 927 10.26 -36.67 30.89
CA HIS A 927 9.15 -37.45 31.47
C HIS A 927 8.12 -36.56 32.17
N LEU A 928 8.54 -35.51 32.88
CA LEU A 928 7.64 -34.53 33.50
C LEU A 928 6.84 -33.73 32.45
N THR A 929 7.52 -33.33 31.37
CA THR A 929 6.90 -32.57 30.26
C THR A 929 5.84 -33.40 29.54
N GLU A 930 6.14 -34.67 29.23
CA GLU A 930 5.21 -35.62 28.61
C GLU A 930 4.01 -35.93 29.53
N ARG A 931 4.25 -36.10 30.84
CA ARG A 931 3.17 -36.31 31.82
C ARG A 931 2.21 -35.13 31.87
N LEU A 932 2.72 -33.90 31.92
CA LEU A 932 1.89 -32.69 31.91
C LEU A 932 1.11 -32.55 30.59
N LEU A 933 1.74 -32.81 29.44
CA LEU A 933 1.04 -32.77 28.15
C LEU A 933 -0.13 -33.74 28.13
N LYS A 934 0.06 -34.97 28.61
CA LYS A 934 -1.01 -36.00 28.68
C LYS A 934 -2.13 -35.60 29.63
N CYS A 935 -1.83 -34.95 30.75
CA CYS A 935 -2.82 -34.50 31.72
C CYS A 935 -3.72 -33.36 31.19
N PHE A 936 -3.21 -32.52 30.29
CA PHE A 936 -3.90 -31.33 29.78
C PHE A 936 -4.23 -31.40 28.29
N SER A 937 -4.00 -32.53 27.61
CA SER A 937 -4.31 -32.74 26.18
C SER A 937 -5.74 -33.23 25.91
N ASP A 938 -6.41 -33.81 26.91
CA ASP A 938 -7.77 -34.32 26.80
C ASP A 938 -8.77 -33.32 27.40
N ASP A 939 -9.87 -33.03 26.70
CA ASP A 939 -11.02 -32.21 27.14
C ASP A 939 -11.76 -32.76 28.39
N LYS A 940 -11.13 -33.64 29.17
CA LYS A 940 -11.69 -34.32 30.35
C LYS A 940 -11.30 -33.67 31.68
N SER A 941 -10.61 -32.53 31.68
CA SER A 941 -10.32 -31.80 32.93
C SER A 941 -11.47 -30.85 33.27
N ASP A 942 -12.12 -31.02 34.42
CA ASP A 942 -13.08 -30.06 35.02
C ASP A 942 -12.41 -28.74 35.50
N ALA A 943 -11.19 -28.43 35.04
CA ALA A 943 -10.39 -27.32 35.51
C ALA A 943 -10.79 -25.98 34.87
N SER A 944 -11.02 -24.98 35.71
CA SER A 944 -11.38 -23.63 35.25
C SER A 944 -10.28 -23.00 34.38
N THR A 945 -10.68 -22.32 33.29
CA THR A 945 -9.77 -21.63 32.38
C THR A 945 -9.97 -20.12 32.43
N HIS A 946 -8.92 -19.36 32.14
CA HIS A 946 -8.94 -17.92 31.99
C HIS A 946 -8.25 -17.51 30.68
N LYS A 947 -8.50 -16.30 30.22
CA LYS A 947 -7.93 -15.76 28.97
C LYS A 947 -6.70 -14.91 29.28
N VAL A 948 -5.63 -15.12 28.52
CA VAL A 948 -4.42 -14.29 28.57
C VAL A 948 -4.11 -13.76 27.18
N THR A 949 -3.78 -12.46 27.10
CA THR A 949 -3.38 -11.81 25.86
C THR A 949 -1.86 -11.94 25.67
N VAL A 950 -1.47 -12.49 24.53
CA VAL A 950 -0.09 -12.59 24.06
C VAL A 950 0.23 -11.40 23.17
N PHE A 951 1.45 -10.88 23.24
CA PHE A 951 1.89 -9.76 22.39
C PHE A 951 2.70 -10.26 21.20
N GLY A 952 2.48 -9.67 20.03
CA GLY A 952 3.16 -10.01 18.79
C GLY A 952 2.17 -10.26 17.66
N PRO A 953 2.56 -10.96 16.59
CA PRO A 953 3.91 -11.49 16.31
C PRO A 953 4.90 -10.38 15.88
N PHE A 954 6.17 -10.52 16.26
CA PHE A 954 7.24 -9.55 15.98
C PHE A 954 8.37 -10.16 15.13
N SER A 955 9.03 -9.34 14.31
CA SER A 955 10.30 -9.68 13.64
C SER A 955 11.33 -8.57 13.86
N PRO A 956 12.61 -8.89 14.11
CA PRO A 956 13.65 -7.89 14.32
C PRO A 956 14.01 -7.16 13.02
N TYR A 957 13.73 -7.77 11.87
CA TYR A 957 13.94 -7.18 10.54
C TYR A 957 12.78 -6.27 10.11
N GLU A 958 11.76 -6.07 10.95
CA GLU A 958 10.73 -5.07 10.70
C GLU A 958 11.33 -3.67 10.76
N VAL A 959 11.29 -2.95 9.64
CA VAL A 959 11.94 -1.64 9.51
C VAL A 959 10.93 -0.49 9.61
N LYS A 960 11.36 0.60 10.23
CA LYS A 960 10.59 1.86 10.27
C LYS A 960 10.95 2.74 9.08
N CYS A 961 9.94 3.38 8.54
CA CYS A 961 10.02 4.30 7.43
C CYS A 961 10.22 5.75 7.91
N TYR A 962 10.93 6.57 7.14
CA TYR A 962 11.25 7.98 7.43
C TYR A 962 11.14 8.83 6.18
N SER A 963 10.65 10.07 6.34
CA SER A 963 10.54 11.02 5.24
C SER A 963 11.89 11.66 4.91
N MET A 964 12.07 12.03 3.65
CA MET A 964 13.29 12.69 3.16
C MET A 964 13.17 14.21 3.05
N THR A 965 11.96 14.76 3.06
CA THR A 965 11.76 16.21 2.96
C THR A 965 12.07 16.91 4.28
N ARG A 966 12.63 18.12 4.18
CA ARG A 966 13.04 18.93 5.34
C ARG A 966 11.92 19.13 6.35
N VAL A 967 10.71 19.43 5.89
CA VAL A 967 9.54 19.71 6.76
C VAL A 967 9.06 18.47 7.54
N SER A 968 9.39 17.27 7.04
CA SER A 968 8.85 16.00 7.54
C SER A 968 9.87 15.13 8.26
N GLN A 969 11.14 15.55 8.34
CA GLN A 969 12.25 14.75 8.87
C GLN A 969 12.01 14.22 10.29
N PHE A 970 11.33 15.00 11.15
CA PHE A 970 11.06 14.65 12.55
C PHE A 970 9.69 13.98 12.77
N ARG A 971 8.88 13.82 11.72
CA ARG A 971 7.53 13.26 11.81
C ARG A 971 7.59 11.73 11.70
N SER A 972 6.75 11.06 12.48
CA SER A 972 6.60 9.60 12.38
C SER A 972 5.88 9.23 11.08
N THR A 973 6.27 8.15 10.41
CA THR A 973 5.58 7.72 9.18
C THR A 973 4.95 6.33 9.34
N PHE A 974 3.74 6.17 8.81
CA PHE A 974 3.03 4.91 8.77
C PHE A 974 2.51 4.65 7.37
N VAL A 975 2.75 3.46 6.86
CA VAL A 975 2.14 3.00 5.62
C VAL A 975 0.73 2.50 5.92
N GLN A 976 -0.23 2.85 5.07
CA GLN A 976 -1.62 2.42 5.21
C GLN A 976 -1.76 0.91 5.28
N ARG A 977 -2.75 0.44 6.05
CA ARG A 977 -2.95 -0.99 6.32
C ARG A 977 -3.35 -1.76 5.06
N GLU A 978 -3.81 -1.11 4.02
CA GLU A 978 -4.23 -1.74 2.78
C GLU A 978 -3.08 -1.87 1.76
N SER A 979 -1.93 -1.24 2.03
CA SER A 979 -0.75 -1.29 1.17
C SER A 979 0.02 -2.60 1.35
N VAL A 980 0.58 -3.13 0.25
CA VAL A 980 1.48 -4.30 0.27
C VAL A 980 2.79 -4.04 1.04
N ASN A 981 3.19 -2.78 1.23
CA ASN A 981 4.35 -2.40 2.05
C ASN A 981 3.94 -1.86 3.43
N SER A 982 2.72 -2.18 3.88
CA SER A 982 2.28 -1.90 5.25
C SER A 982 3.12 -2.64 6.29
N VAL A 983 3.70 -3.76 5.90
CA VAL A 983 4.74 -4.49 6.63
C VAL A 983 5.92 -4.56 5.68
N VAL A 984 7.07 -4.03 6.10
CA VAL A 984 8.33 -4.16 5.36
C VAL A 984 9.32 -4.85 6.27
N VAL A 985 9.87 -5.94 5.77
CA VAL A 985 10.87 -6.73 6.48
C VAL A 985 12.11 -6.80 5.59
N ASP A 986 13.25 -6.38 6.16
CA ASP A 986 14.53 -6.32 5.45
C ASP A 986 15.01 -7.72 5.07
N ASP A 987 15.08 -8.01 3.76
CA ASP A 987 15.45 -9.33 3.24
C ASP A 987 16.97 -9.53 3.11
N ALA A 988 17.74 -8.45 3.18
CA ALA A 988 19.20 -8.43 3.10
C ALA A 988 19.78 -7.32 4.01
N PRO A 989 19.66 -7.47 5.35
CA PRO A 989 20.20 -6.48 6.29
C PRO A 989 21.72 -6.25 6.13
N GLU A 990 22.43 -7.19 5.52
CA GLU A 990 23.85 -7.12 5.21
C GLU A 990 24.21 -6.04 4.18
N ASP A 991 23.24 -5.60 3.38
CA ASP A 991 23.46 -4.57 2.36
C ASP A 991 23.43 -3.17 2.98
N HIS A 992 24.49 -2.38 2.79
CA HIS A 992 24.67 -1.08 3.46
C HIS A 992 24.12 0.17 2.72
N PHE A 993 23.50 0.05 1.54
CA PHE A 993 22.86 1.17 0.82
C PHE A 993 21.38 1.43 1.20
N GLN A 994 20.87 2.65 1.01
CA GLN A 994 19.48 3.00 1.36
C GLN A 994 18.48 2.61 0.27
N GLN A 995 17.37 1.95 0.64
CA GLN A 995 16.29 1.61 -0.29
C GLN A 995 15.21 2.71 -0.32
N LEU A 996 14.75 3.04 -1.52
CA LEU A 996 13.72 4.05 -1.76
C LEU A 996 12.31 3.43 -1.69
N LEU A 997 11.44 4.01 -0.87
CA LEU A 997 9.99 3.85 -0.92
C LEU A 997 9.35 5.11 -1.49
N VAL A 998 8.46 4.95 -2.47
CA VAL A 998 7.69 6.05 -3.05
C VAL A 998 6.22 5.90 -2.66
N ALA A 999 5.61 6.99 -2.16
CA ALA A 999 4.18 7.04 -1.87
C ALA A 999 3.45 7.85 -2.93
N THR A 1000 2.31 7.34 -3.44
CA THR A 1000 1.49 8.08 -4.42
C THR A 1000 0.76 9.26 -3.77
N TYR A 1001 0.48 9.18 -2.47
CA TYR A 1001 -0.03 10.28 -1.68
C TYR A 1001 0.46 10.20 -0.23
N VAL A 1002 0.55 11.37 0.38
CA VAL A 1002 0.92 11.58 1.78
C VAL A 1002 -0.21 12.35 2.45
N ALA A 1003 -0.68 11.84 3.57
CA ALA A 1003 -1.67 12.50 4.42
C ALA A 1003 -1.09 12.73 5.82
N ALA A 1004 -1.53 13.77 6.50
CA ALA A 1004 -1.13 14.02 7.89
C ALA A 1004 -2.20 13.52 8.88
N SER A 1005 -1.78 13.12 10.08
CA SER A 1005 -2.67 12.89 11.21
C SER A 1005 -3.34 14.19 11.68
N ARG A 1006 -4.36 14.09 12.55
CA ARG A 1006 -5.01 15.26 13.15
C ARG A 1006 -4.02 16.22 13.83
N THR A 1007 -2.97 15.67 14.45
CA THR A 1007 -1.92 16.41 15.16
C THR A 1007 -0.77 16.88 14.25
N GLY A 1008 -0.75 16.49 12.97
CA GLY A 1008 0.38 16.71 12.08
C GLY A 1008 1.63 15.86 12.39
N SER A 1009 1.78 15.32 13.60
CA SER A 1009 2.96 14.57 14.06
C SER A 1009 3.25 13.27 13.32
N THR A 1010 2.26 12.76 12.59
CA THR A 1010 2.31 11.46 11.94
C THR A 1010 1.87 11.55 10.50
N LEU A 1011 2.69 11.05 9.58
CA LEU A 1011 2.39 10.94 8.16
C LEU A 1011 1.84 9.55 7.83
N ILE A 1012 0.83 9.52 6.98
CA ILE A 1012 0.14 8.33 6.50
C ILE A 1012 0.40 8.22 5.00
N LEU A 1013 1.10 7.15 4.59
CA LEU A 1013 1.52 6.91 3.22
C LEU A 1013 0.56 5.92 2.55
N GLY A 1014 0.02 6.27 1.38
CA GLY A 1014 -0.89 5.40 0.65
C GLY A 1014 -0.45 5.07 -0.77
N GLU A 1015 -0.89 3.90 -1.22
CA GLU A 1015 -0.44 3.18 -2.43
C GLU A 1015 1.06 3.37 -2.70
N THR A 1016 1.87 2.50 -2.10
CA THR A 1016 3.33 2.65 -2.05
C THR A 1016 4.03 1.69 -3.01
N SER A 1017 5.22 2.08 -3.44
CA SER A 1017 6.09 1.25 -4.29
C SER A 1017 7.51 1.23 -3.73
N LEU A 1018 7.99 0.04 -3.35
CA LEU A 1018 9.36 -0.16 -2.91
C LEU A 1018 10.25 -0.39 -4.14
N MET A 1019 11.30 0.41 -4.27
CA MET A 1019 12.25 0.31 -5.37
C MET A 1019 13.21 -0.87 -5.16
N PRO A 1020 13.73 -1.50 -6.22
CA PRO A 1020 14.69 -2.58 -6.07
C PRO A 1020 15.96 -2.11 -5.36
N PRO A 1021 16.64 -3.00 -4.63
CA PRO A 1021 17.80 -2.66 -3.81
C PRO A 1021 19.07 -2.49 -4.68
N ILE A 1022 19.09 -1.47 -5.52
CA ILE A 1022 20.22 -1.13 -6.40
C ILE A 1022 21.04 -0.01 -5.74
N PRO A 1023 22.36 -0.19 -5.52
CA PRO A 1023 23.21 0.84 -4.92
C PRO A 1023 23.18 2.16 -5.68
N GLY A 1024 23.03 3.28 -4.96
CA GLY A 1024 22.94 4.62 -5.55
C GLY A 1024 21.65 4.93 -6.31
N LEU A 1025 20.69 3.99 -6.41
CA LEU A 1025 19.45 4.22 -7.16
C LEU A 1025 18.63 5.38 -6.58
N LEU A 1026 18.56 5.48 -5.26
CA LEU A 1026 17.88 6.59 -4.58
C LEU A 1026 18.44 7.94 -5.06
N ALA A 1027 19.77 8.11 -5.00
CA ALA A 1027 20.45 9.32 -5.46
C ALA A 1027 20.23 9.58 -6.95
N LEU A 1028 20.33 8.56 -7.81
CA LEU A 1028 20.11 8.68 -9.25
C LEU A 1028 18.69 9.15 -9.58
N LEU A 1029 17.67 8.58 -8.94
CA LEU A 1029 16.27 8.96 -9.19
C LEU A 1029 15.95 10.34 -8.63
N SER A 1030 16.46 10.67 -7.44
CA SER A 1030 16.35 12.02 -6.87
C SER A 1030 16.98 13.06 -7.81
N MET A 1031 18.20 12.82 -8.32
CA MET A 1031 18.84 13.74 -9.27
C MET A 1031 18.12 13.77 -10.63
N LEU A 1032 17.60 12.64 -11.12
CA LEU A 1032 16.91 12.60 -12.39
C LEU A 1032 15.62 13.43 -12.40
N PHE A 1033 14.86 13.40 -11.30
CA PHE A 1033 13.52 13.98 -11.24
C PHE A 1033 13.39 15.29 -10.46
N ALA A 1034 14.38 15.65 -9.64
CA ALA A 1034 14.40 16.95 -8.99
C ALA A 1034 14.46 18.09 -10.01
N PRO A 1035 13.72 19.20 -9.82
CA PRO A 1035 13.82 20.37 -10.69
C PRO A 1035 15.25 20.90 -10.78
N ALA A 1036 15.89 21.11 -9.62
CA ALA A 1036 17.27 21.55 -9.49
C ALA A 1036 18.02 20.68 -8.46
N ILE A 1037 19.33 20.61 -8.62
CA ILE A 1037 20.23 19.97 -7.65
C ILE A 1037 21.45 20.84 -7.36
N GLU A 1038 22.04 20.62 -6.18
CA GLU A 1038 23.36 21.11 -5.81
C GLU A 1038 24.20 19.96 -5.24
N LEU A 1039 25.30 19.63 -5.93
CA LEU A 1039 26.19 18.56 -5.50
C LEU A 1039 27.03 18.99 -4.29
N ARG A 1040 27.22 18.07 -3.36
CA ARG A 1040 28.11 18.22 -2.20
C ARG A 1040 29.47 17.65 -2.55
N VAL A 1041 30.53 18.39 -2.23
CA VAL A 1041 31.91 18.00 -2.51
C VAL A 1041 32.67 17.84 -1.18
N ASP A 1042 33.58 16.88 -1.14
CA ASP A 1042 34.45 16.69 0.02
C ASP A 1042 35.39 17.89 0.24
N LYS A 1043 36.02 17.97 1.42
CA LYS A 1043 36.95 19.08 1.77
C LYS A 1043 38.11 19.21 0.78
N SER A 1044 38.50 18.12 0.11
CA SER A 1044 39.61 18.11 -0.85
C SER A 1044 39.20 18.57 -2.26
N GLY A 1045 37.90 18.65 -2.54
CA GLY A 1045 37.37 19.00 -3.86
C GLY A 1045 37.43 17.86 -4.87
N LYS A 1046 37.78 16.64 -4.46
CA LYS A 1046 38.12 15.52 -5.38
C LYS A 1046 36.95 14.61 -5.69
N ARG A 1047 35.90 14.62 -4.87
CA ARG A 1047 34.80 13.65 -4.99
C ARG A 1047 33.49 14.19 -4.45
N PHE A 1048 32.39 13.76 -5.08
CA PHE A 1048 31.05 14.08 -4.61
C PHE A 1048 30.70 13.24 -3.37
N THR A 1049 30.13 13.89 -2.36
CA THR A 1049 29.72 13.28 -1.09
C THR A 1049 28.21 13.13 -0.96
N GLY A 1050 27.46 13.83 -1.82
CA GLY A 1050 26.02 13.71 -1.95
C GLY A 1050 25.40 14.90 -2.67
N VAL A 1051 24.11 15.17 -2.43
CA VAL A 1051 23.34 16.12 -3.23
C VAL A 1051 22.18 16.72 -2.44
N LEU A 1052 21.91 18.01 -2.66
CA LEU A 1052 20.67 18.67 -2.28
C LEU A 1052 19.75 18.75 -3.50
N CYS A 1053 18.51 18.29 -3.36
CA CYS A 1053 17.50 18.24 -4.41
C CYS A 1053 16.30 19.10 -4.00
N GLY A 1054 15.75 19.90 -4.92
CA GLY A 1054 14.61 20.76 -4.64
C GLY A 1054 14.23 21.67 -5.81
N LEU A 1055 13.48 22.72 -5.52
CA LEU A 1055 13.11 23.75 -6.52
C LEU A 1055 14.28 24.70 -6.84
N GLY A 1056 15.30 24.74 -5.98
CA GLY A 1056 16.51 25.54 -6.17
C GLY A 1056 16.53 26.84 -5.38
N TRP A 1057 17.46 27.72 -5.77
CA TRP A 1057 17.74 28.99 -5.11
C TRP A 1057 17.34 30.17 -5.98
N SER A 1058 16.67 31.16 -5.37
CA SER A 1058 16.32 32.41 -6.05
C SER A 1058 17.49 33.38 -6.03
N GLN A 1059 17.94 33.82 -7.21
CA GLN A 1059 19.01 34.82 -7.31
C GLN A 1059 18.54 36.23 -6.90
N THR A 1060 17.24 36.53 -7.05
CA THR A 1060 16.68 37.85 -6.74
C THR A 1060 16.41 38.02 -5.25
N CYS A 1061 15.91 36.98 -4.58
CA CYS A 1061 15.52 37.03 -3.16
C CYS A 1061 16.62 36.54 -2.20
N ASP A 1062 17.74 36.01 -2.71
CA ASP A 1062 18.82 35.39 -1.92
C ASP A 1062 18.28 34.36 -0.90
N ALA A 1063 17.35 33.52 -1.35
CA ALA A 1063 16.64 32.55 -0.53
C ALA A 1063 16.27 31.29 -1.31
N PRO A 1064 16.10 30.13 -0.65
CA PRO A 1064 15.59 28.92 -1.30
C PRO A 1064 14.13 29.12 -1.70
N LEU A 1065 13.76 28.65 -2.91
CA LEU A 1065 12.41 28.87 -3.46
C LEU A 1065 11.33 28.06 -2.72
N LEU A 1066 11.61 26.80 -2.36
CA LEU A 1066 10.67 25.92 -1.66
C LEU A 1066 11.39 25.01 -0.65
N PRO A 1067 11.96 25.57 0.43
CA PRO A 1067 12.85 24.85 1.35
C PRO A 1067 12.21 23.69 2.09
N GLU A 1068 10.90 23.71 2.25
CA GLU A 1068 10.10 22.66 2.90
C GLU A 1068 10.17 21.30 2.18
N ASN A 1069 10.29 21.31 0.85
CA ASN A 1069 10.38 20.12 0.01
C ASN A 1069 11.81 19.70 -0.33
N ASP A 1070 12.82 20.48 0.10
CA ASP A 1070 14.22 20.14 -0.13
C ASP A 1070 14.57 18.79 0.51
N MET A 1071 15.32 17.97 -0.23
CA MET A 1071 15.84 16.67 0.20
C MET A 1071 17.36 16.67 0.09
N GLU A 1072 18.05 16.47 1.21
CA GLU A 1072 19.51 16.34 1.24
C GLU A 1072 19.90 14.86 1.40
N LEU A 1073 20.66 14.36 0.44
CA LEU A 1073 21.09 12.96 0.36
C LEU A 1073 22.60 12.85 0.54
N THR A 1074 23.05 11.82 1.25
CA THR A 1074 24.45 11.37 1.26
C THR A 1074 24.63 10.24 0.26
N PHE A 1075 25.74 10.25 -0.48
CA PHE A 1075 26.04 9.14 -1.39
C PHE A 1075 26.63 7.95 -0.63
N ASP A 1076 26.14 6.76 -1.00
CA ASP A 1076 26.64 5.44 -0.56
C ASP A 1076 27.48 4.76 -1.65
N VAL A 1077 27.54 5.36 -2.84
CA VAL A 1077 28.40 4.96 -3.96
C VAL A 1077 29.10 6.17 -4.57
N HIS A 1078 30.23 5.93 -5.24
CA HIS A 1078 30.96 6.95 -5.95
C HIS A 1078 30.20 7.38 -7.22
N PHE A 1079 29.92 8.68 -7.34
CA PHE A 1079 29.40 9.32 -8.54
C PHE A 1079 30.46 10.22 -9.16
N GLY A 1080 30.58 10.19 -10.49
CA GLY A 1080 31.48 11.05 -11.26
C GLY A 1080 30.75 12.12 -12.05
N VAL A 1081 31.51 13.03 -12.67
CA VAL A 1081 30.96 14.05 -13.60
C VAL A 1081 30.24 13.38 -14.79
N GLU A 1082 30.71 12.21 -15.22
CA GLU A 1082 30.08 11.40 -16.27
C GLU A 1082 28.64 10.99 -15.92
N ASP A 1083 28.36 10.62 -14.67
CA ASP A 1083 27.00 10.26 -14.24
C ASP A 1083 26.05 11.46 -14.35
N ILE A 1084 26.51 12.65 -13.97
CA ILE A 1084 25.72 13.89 -14.07
C ILE A 1084 25.49 14.27 -15.54
N SER A 1085 26.49 14.09 -16.40
CA SER A 1085 26.37 14.29 -17.84
C SER A 1085 25.38 13.30 -18.48
N GLU A 1086 25.37 12.04 -18.05
CA GLU A 1086 24.39 11.05 -18.50
C GLU A 1086 22.97 11.39 -18.02
N ILE A 1087 22.80 11.88 -16.79
CA ILE A 1087 21.51 12.39 -16.28
C ILE A 1087 21.01 13.56 -17.13
N ASN A 1088 21.88 14.54 -17.43
CA ASN A 1088 21.52 15.67 -18.30
C ASN A 1088 21.17 15.21 -19.72
N THR A 1089 21.89 14.22 -20.26
CA THR A 1089 21.60 13.62 -21.57
C THR A 1089 20.22 12.95 -21.58
N LEU A 1090 19.84 12.27 -20.51
CA LEU A 1090 18.51 11.68 -20.35
C LEU A 1090 17.43 12.76 -20.21
N ARG A 1091 17.64 13.79 -19.38
CA ARG A 1091 16.72 14.94 -19.24
C ARG A 1091 16.48 15.66 -20.58
N MET A 1092 17.54 15.87 -21.37
CA MET A 1092 17.42 16.41 -22.74
C MET A 1092 16.58 15.51 -23.65
N ALA A 1093 16.76 14.19 -23.59
CA ALA A 1093 15.97 13.25 -24.40
C ALA A 1093 14.48 13.28 -24.01
N ILE A 1094 14.17 13.38 -22.71
CA ILE A 1094 12.80 13.54 -22.20
C ILE A 1094 12.18 14.84 -22.73
N ASN A 1095 12.87 15.98 -22.58
CA ASN A 1095 12.37 17.27 -23.06
C ASN A 1095 12.14 17.27 -24.57
N LYS A 1096 13.05 16.66 -25.34
CA LYS A 1096 12.90 16.53 -26.80
C LYS A 1096 11.64 15.74 -27.17
N LEU A 1097 11.38 14.63 -26.49
CA LEU A 1097 10.18 13.80 -26.73
C LEU A 1097 8.90 14.60 -26.45
N LEU A 1098 8.83 15.31 -25.32
CA LEU A 1098 7.66 16.13 -24.97
C LEU A 1098 7.44 17.30 -25.95
N CYS A 1099 8.51 17.89 -26.48
CA CYS A 1099 8.39 18.92 -27.52
C CYS A 1099 7.78 18.34 -28.81
N GLU A 1100 8.16 17.12 -29.21
CA GLU A 1100 7.60 16.46 -30.40
C GLU A 1100 6.12 16.11 -30.22
N CYS A 1101 5.68 15.72 -29.02
CA CYS A 1101 4.25 15.54 -28.71
C CYS A 1101 3.42 16.80 -29.01
N ALA A 1102 4.00 17.99 -28.80
CA ALA A 1102 3.31 19.27 -29.00
C ALA A 1102 3.15 19.66 -30.47
N VAL A 1103 3.99 19.16 -31.39
CA VAL A 1103 4.09 19.64 -32.79
C VAL A 1103 3.45 18.65 -33.80
N SER A 1104 2.84 17.56 -33.34
CA SER A 1104 2.26 16.44 -34.13
C SER A 1104 3.30 15.70 -34.98
N SER A 1105 3.79 14.56 -34.48
CA SER A 1105 4.80 13.70 -35.11
C SER A 1105 4.24 12.33 -35.51
N SER A 1106 4.91 11.63 -36.43
CA SER A 1106 4.58 10.23 -36.76
C SER A 1106 4.79 9.27 -35.57
N GLU A 1107 3.94 8.24 -35.47
CA GLU A 1107 4.00 7.23 -34.39
C GLU A 1107 5.33 6.46 -34.35
N GLU A 1108 5.93 6.19 -35.52
CA GLU A 1108 7.23 5.52 -35.63
C GLU A 1108 8.35 6.34 -34.99
N ARG A 1109 8.38 7.66 -35.26
CA ARG A 1109 9.37 8.56 -34.68
C ARG A 1109 9.21 8.67 -33.17
N MET A 1110 7.97 8.67 -32.69
CA MET A 1110 7.68 8.66 -31.25
C MET A 1110 8.20 7.39 -30.59
N THR A 1111 7.95 6.24 -31.21
CA THR A 1111 8.45 4.94 -30.72
C THR A 1111 9.98 4.94 -30.64
N GLN A 1112 10.67 5.43 -31.67
CA GLN A 1112 12.15 5.56 -31.65
C GLN A 1112 12.67 6.47 -30.52
N LEU A 1113 11.98 7.58 -30.26
CA LEU A 1113 12.36 8.49 -29.16
C LEU A 1113 12.13 7.84 -27.78
N GLN A 1114 11.02 7.12 -27.60
CA GLN A 1114 10.74 6.35 -26.40
C GLN A 1114 11.82 5.28 -26.17
N GLU A 1115 12.19 4.52 -27.21
CA GLU A 1115 13.28 3.54 -27.13
C GLU A 1115 14.60 4.17 -26.69
N ASN A 1116 14.97 5.30 -27.31
CA ASN A 1116 16.18 6.04 -26.97
C ASN A 1116 16.20 6.49 -25.50
N VAL A 1117 15.07 7.00 -24.99
CA VAL A 1117 14.95 7.38 -23.57
C VAL A 1117 15.13 6.16 -22.66
N ARG A 1118 14.51 5.02 -22.98
CA ARG A 1118 14.62 3.78 -22.19
C ARG A 1118 16.04 3.22 -22.19
N GLU A 1119 16.72 3.22 -23.34
CA GLU A 1119 18.10 2.78 -23.46
C GLU A 1119 19.06 3.66 -22.64
N LYS A 1120 18.88 4.99 -22.70
CA LYS A 1120 19.66 5.92 -21.88
C LYS A 1120 19.44 5.71 -20.38
N LEU A 1121 18.20 5.50 -19.95
CA LEU A 1121 17.88 5.17 -18.55
C LEU A 1121 18.56 3.89 -18.11
N LEU A 1122 18.45 2.82 -18.90
CA LEU A 1122 19.05 1.53 -18.56
C LEU A 1122 20.57 1.60 -18.56
N ARG A 1123 21.19 2.37 -19.46
CA ARG A 1123 22.65 2.58 -19.47
C ARG A 1123 23.14 3.31 -18.22
N LEU A 1124 22.38 4.29 -17.73
CA LEU A 1124 22.71 5.03 -16.50
C LEU A 1124 22.70 4.12 -15.27
N ILE A 1125 21.73 3.20 -15.19
CA ILE A 1125 21.49 2.35 -14.01
C ILE A 1125 22.31 1.06 -14.08
N CYS A 1126 22.27 0.35 -15.21
CA CYS A 1126 22.94 -0.92 -15.45
C CYS A 1126 24.33 -0.71 -16.06
N LYS A 1127 25.25 -0.11 -15.29
CA LYS A 1127 26.65 0.05 -15.70
C LYS A 1127 27.33 -1.31 -15.84
N SER A 1128 28.30 -1.41 -16.76
CA SER A 1128 29.09 -2.63 -16.97
C SER A 1128 29.99 -2.94 -15.77
N LYS A 1129 30.51 -1.91 -15.11
CA LYS A 1129 31.18 -2.02 -13.81
C LYS A 1129 30.30 -1.39 -12.73
N PRO A 1130 30.10 -2.06 -11.58
CA PRO A 1130 29.35 -1.48 -10.47
C PRO A 1130 30.07 -0.24 -9.93
N ARG A 1131 29.29 0.68 -9.35
CA ARG A 1131 29.85 1.87 -8.69
C ARG A 1131 30.51 1.47 -7.37
N ASP A 1132 31.67 2.05 -7.09
CA ASP A 1132 32.43 1.78 -5.87
C ASP A 1132 31.65 2.26 -4.64
N ARG A 1133 31.58 1.43 -3.60
CA ARG A 1133 30.90 1.77 -2.34
C ARG A 1133 31.72 2.78 -1.55
N ILE A 1134 31.05 3.77 -0.97
CA ILE A 1134 31.68 4.78 -0.10
C ILE A 1134 30.90 4.92 1.21
N PRO A 1135 31.58 5.20 2.35
CA PRO A 1135 30.87 5.51 3.58
C PRO A 1135 30.17 6.88 3.45
N PRO A 1136 28.91 7.01 3.88
CA PRO A 1136 28.19 8.27 3.84
C PRO A 1136 28.85 9.30 4.77
N SER A 1137 28.89 10.56 4.33
CA SER A 1137 29.49 11.66 5.09
C SER A 1137 28.48 12.75 5.46
N TRP A 1138 28.54 13.24 6.69
CA TRP A 1138 27.64 14.28 7.20
C TRP A 1138 28.07 15.70 6.82
N TYR A 1139 27.09 16.57 6.56
CA TYR A 1139 27.32 17.96 6.14
C TYR A 1139 27.37 18.92 7.33
N LYS A 1140 28.26 19.92 7.27
CA LYS A 1140 28.36 20.96 8.31
C LYS A 1140 27.18 21.94 8.28
N ARG A 1141 26.71 22.31 7.08
CA ARG A 1141 25.55 23.19 6.86
C ARG A 1141 24.48 22.41 6.09
N SER A 1142 23.66 21.66 6.82
CA SER A 1142 22.63 20.83 6.22
C SER A 1142 21.52 21.69 5.60
N TYR A 1143 21.01 21.28 4.44
CA TYR A 1143 19.94 21.94 3.66
C TYR A 1143 20.22 23.39 3.20
N ALA A 1144 21.47 23.86 3.27
CA ALA A 1144 21.82 25.17 2.72
C ALA A 1144 22.19 25.06 1.24
N TRP A 1145 21.63 25.93 0.39
CA TRP A 1145 22.04 26.10 -1.00
C TRP A 1145 23.26 27.03 -1.11
N ASN A 1146 23.84 27.11 -2.32
CA ASN A 1146 25.00 27.91 -2.71
C ASN A 1146 26.26 27.63 -1.88
N GLN A 1147 26.55 26.36 -1.60
CA GLN A 1147 27.77 25.98 -0.87
C GLN A 1147 28.99 25.72 -1.78
N VAL A 1148 28.77 25.54 -3.08
CA VAL A 1148 29.84 25.28 -4.05
C VAL A 1148 30.36 26.59 -4.63
N ASP A 1149 31.69 26.74 -4.70
CA ASP A 1149 32.35 27.90 -5.30
C ASP A 1149 31.90 28.09 -6.76
N SER A 1150 31.42 29.29 -7.09
CA SER A 1150 30.88 29.64 -8.41
C SER A 1150 31.90 29.45 -9.53
N GLN A 1151 33.20 29.57 -9.24
CA GLN A 1151 34.27 29.35 -10.24
C GLN A 1151 34.37 27.88 -10.70
N ARG A 1152 33.81 26.93 -9.93
CA ARG A 1152 33.82 25.50 -10.24
C ARG A 1152 32.56 25.04 -10.96
N ILE A 1153 31.61 25.94 -11.17
CA ILE A 1153 30.30 25.61 -11.73
C ILE A 1153 30.30 25.94 -13.22
N ILE A 1154 30.04 24.94 -14.05
CA ILE A 1154 29.80 25.12 -15.48
C ILE A 1154 28.28 25.09 -15.69
N ASP A 1155 27.72 26.24 -16.06
CA ASP A 1155 26.31 26.35 -16.40
C ASP A 1155 26.08 25.98 -17.88
N GLN A 1156 25.30 24.93 -18.11
CA GLN A 1156 24.90 24.51 -19.46
C GLN A 1156 23.46 24.93 -19.80
N SER A 1157 22.76 25.59 -18.87
CA SER A 1157 21.35 25.98 -19.03
C SER A 1157 21.14 27.07 -20.08
N GLU A 1158 22.11 27.96 -20.30
CA GLU A 1158 22.02 29.06 -21.27
C GLU A 1158 21.77 28.57 -22.71
N LYS A 1159 22.30 27.39 -23.09
CA LYS A 1159 22.07 26.79 -24.43
C LYS A 1159 20.63 26.29 -24.65
N GLN A 1160 19.81 26.13 -23.60
CA GLN A 1160 18.40 25.74 -23.74
C GLN A 1160 17.47 26.93 -23.99
N HIS A 1161 17.82 28.12 -23.47
CA HIS A 1161 16.97 29.32 -23.60
C HIS A 1161 16.85 29.82 -25.04
N GLU A 1162 17.87 29.60 -25.89
CA GLU A 1162 17.85 30.02 -27.30
C GLU A 1162 16.80 29.29 -28.17
N ARG A 1163 16.20 28.18 -27.70
CA ARG A 1163 15.24 27.36 -28.48
C ARG A 1163 13.77 27.54 -28.12
N GLY A 1164 13.43 28.49 -27.23
CA GLY A 1164 12.05 28.99 -27.05
C GLY A 1164 11.00 28.04 -26.49
N ASN A 1165 11.31 26.78 -26.19
CA ASN A 1165 10.34 25.82 -25.62
C ASN A 1165 10.78 25.35 -24.23
N GLY A 1166 10.04 25.78 -23.19
CA GLY A 1166 10.25 25.36 -21.80
C GLY A 1166 10.08 23.85 -21.64
N GLY A 1167 11.20 23.13 -21.49
CA GLY A 1167 11.23 21.70 -21.20
C GLY A 1167 10.74 21.38 -19.79
N LEU A 1168 10.34 20.13 -19.54
CA LEU A 1168 9.92 19.66 -18.21
C LEU A 1168 11.05 19.74 -17.18
N TYR A 1169 12.28 19.47 -17.61
CA TYR A 1169 13.45 19.40 -16.74
C TYR A 1169 14.54 20.39 -17.18
N GLN A 1170 14.99 21.24 -16.27
CA GLN A 1170 16.19 22.07 -16.48
C GLN A 1170 17.45 21.19 -16.45
N LEU A 1171 18.54 21.57 -17.13
CA LEU A 1171 19.79 20.82 -17.01
C LEU A 1171 20.52 21.20 -15.73
N HIS A 1172 21.09 20.20 -15.08
CA HIS A 1172 21.87 20.39 -13.87
C HIS A 1172 23.21 21.03 -14.18
N LYS A 1173 23.65 21.93 -13.31
CA LYS A 1173 24.98 22.54 -13.41
C LYS A 1173 26.05 21.49 -13.16
N LEU A 1174 27.13 21.53 -13.93
CA LEU A 1174 28.27 20.62 -13.73
C LEU A 1174 29.25 21.25 -12.74
N VAL A 1175 29.77 20.44 -11.83
CA VAL A 1175 30.78 20.87 -10.84
C VAL A 1175 32.12 20.25 -11.20
N LEU A 1176 33.14 21.08 -11.40
CA LEU A 1176 34.52 20.65 -11.64
C LEU A 1176 35.14 20.13 -10.34
N LEU A 1177 35.67 18.90 -10.41
CA LEU A 1177 36.46 18.29 -9.34
C LEU A 1177 37.95 18.60 -9.54
N ASN A 1178 38.68 18.69 -8.42
CA ASN A 1178 40.12 18.99 -8.37
C ASN A 1178 41.01 17.86 -8.86
#